data_AF-A0A7K6L634-F1
#
_entry.id   AF-A0A7K6L634-F1
#
_cell.length_a   1.000
_cell.length_b   1.000
_cell.length_c   1.000
_cell.angle_alpha   90.00
_cell.angle_beta   90.00
_cell.angle_gamma   90.00
#
_symmetry.space_group_name_H-M   'P 1'
#
loop_
_entity.id
_entity.type
_entity.pdbx_description
1 polymer ?
#
loop_
_entity_poly.entity_id
_entity_poly.type
_entity_poly.pdbx_seq_one_letter_code
_entity_poly.pdbx_strand_id
1 'polypeptide(L)'
;MGVALVRAAQWTAAGSGTGTLEITPLNESLLNQIIKFAEDFSTKHPQEAAFVFREPLEWKTQLDSSVFGEGYEINEATVQSEARCKDGQPLLVLSASTLRVRSFDQLSRLLQIAVEKKLKEAQACLEANRDPIVKILGPEYGTVEGEDTSILHLFDKVKKESDLETELKMKIVLLLHQLDLQLLNSSLKQISQDVRLNPSAVNNEVNLLKNFSGQGEDTVLESLEYTSDYMFSNGCRAPPWRQVHGEICYLVIKPHDTDPLYITCSTAGVFLNGVTFQCHRTKNSIFLKSTDLTSYKKHFKEILDVTYGYQLKKKIDFPEQELTYFLNHNMLKNILEKIISVFFFLNKPKSSSEKASKKGSEEEGKSSTVPLTTKETASGKSKTVKIQQTSKWYGKTSSSHEDVGESSSETEEDEQPVHRQEGGTDLSPEYWGVQKLARYVKGGDPTATVIALCSMRDLNLSQETCQLAIKDTGCLEVLINLLDTEEIKCQTGSLKILKEISQNILIRHAIADLGGLEIMVKILDSPDTDLKCLAAETIANVARFKRARKTVRQHGGIKKLVELLESISAGSSYRAKDTETARCGALALWSCSKSTKNKKAIRKAGGIPLLARWLKCSHTNILIPIVGTLQECASEPSYRLAIRTEGMIENLVKNLNSEHEELQMHCASAIFKCAEDEEIRDLVRKHEGLQPLSVLLDNSENKELLAAVTGAIWKCAISRENVLKFQEYKTVETLVTLLTDQPEEVLKNVIGALGECCQEQENRGTVRRCGGIAPIVKLLTTTDRALLVNVNKAVGACAMEPENMMIIDSLDGVRLLWSLLKNPNPDVQASAAWALCPCIQNAKNSGEMVRSFVGGLELIVNLLKSKDQEVLTSVCAAIANIAKDEENLAVMTDHGVVPLLSRLANTNSNKLRRHLAEAIAHCCMWGSNRVAFGETKAVAPLVRYLKAKDPLVHRATAQALYQLSEDPNNCITMNENGVVKLLLAMVGSTDDTLQEAAAGCIANIRRLALATEKAKYG
;
A
#
# COMPACT_ATOMS: atom_id res chain seq x y z
N MET A 1 20.66 -1.84 27.34
CA MET A 1 20.43 -3.25 26.91
C MET A 1 19.80 -3.23 25.51
N GLY A 2 20.08 -4.18 24.61
CA GLY A 2 19.42 -4.24 23.29
C GLY A 2 17.93 -4.63 23.37
N VAL A 3 17.12 -4.22 22.39
CA VAL A 3 15.67 -4.47 22.32
C VAL A 3 15.34 -5.96 22.34
N ALA A 4 16.17 -6.82 21.72
CA ALA A 4 15.94 -8.26 21.72
C ALA A 4 16.06 -8.86 23.13
N LEU A 5 17.05 -8.45 23.92
CA LEU A 5 17.22 -8.91 25.31
C LEU A 5 16.15 -8.33 26.26
N VAL A 6 15.62 -7.14 25.95
CA VAL A 6 14.56 -6.52 26.77
C VAL A 6 13.18 -7.12 26.47
N ARG A 7 12.87 -7.37 25.20
CA ARG A 7 11.50 -7.71 24.76
C ARG A 7 11.30 -9.18 24.38
N ALA A 8 12.32 -9.86 23.90
CA ALA A 8 12.20 -11.24 23.43
C ALA A 8 12.75 -12.25 24.44
N ALA A 9 13.79 -11.90 25.21
CA ALA A 9 14.32 -12.79 26.22
C ALA A 9 13.37 -12.93 27.42
N GLN A 10 13.31 -14.13 27.98
CA GLN A 10 12.45 -14.45 29.12
C GLN A 10 13.22 -14.27 30.42
N TRP A 11 12.72 -13.40 31.30
CA TRP A 11 13.33 -13.08 32.59
C TRP A 11 12.41 -13.50 33.73
N THR A 12 12.97 -14.02 34.81
CA THR A 12 12.19 -14.38 36.01
C THR A 12 11.53 -13.14 36.63
N ALA A 13 10.24 -13.23 37.01
CA ALA A 13 9.53 -12.15 37.68
C ALA A 13 10.18 -11.79 39.04
N ALA A 14 10.70 -10.57 39.14
CA ALA A 14 11.49 -10.12 40.29
C ALA A 14 10.63 -9.81 41.52
N GLY A 15 10.53 -10.76 42.46
CA GLY A 15 10.31 -10.44 43.86
C GLY A 15 11.61 -9.88 44.47
N SER A 16 11.77 -8.56 44.48
CA SER A 16 12.87 -7.81 45.14
C SER A 16 14.33 -8.12 44.74
N GLY A 17 14.59 -8.93 43.71
CA GLY A 17 15.93 -9.26 43.20
C GLY A 17 16.21 -8.81 41.76
N THR A 18 17.48 -8.83 41.35
CA THR A 18 17.91 -8.71 39.94
C THR A 18 17.42 -9.94 39.17
N GLY A 19 16.45 -9.78 38.25
CA GLY A 19 15.91 -10.90 37.47
C GLY A 19 17.00 -11.67 36.71
N THR A 20 16.89 -13.00 36.68
CA THR A 20 17.80 -13.92 35.97
C THR A 20 17.17 -14.35 34.66
N LEU A 21 17.99 -14.66 33.65
CA LEU A 21 17.50 -15.23 32.39
C LEU A 21 16.98 -16.65 32.63
N GLU A 22 15.73 -16.90 32.23
CA GLU A 22 15.12 -18.22 32.37
C GLU A 22 15.78 -19.24 31.45
N ILE A 23 15.85 -20.50 31.88
CA ILE A 23 16.38 -21.60 31.07
C ILE A 23 15.28 -22.01 30.09
N THR A 24 15.25 -21.37 28.93
CA THR A 24 14.30 -21.65 27.85
C THR A 24 15.02 -21.85 26.52
N PRO A 25 14.46 -22.64 25.59
CA PRO A 25 15.07 -22.84 24.25
C PRO A 25 15.28 -21.53 23.49
N LEU A 26 14.41 -20.53 23.72
CA LEU A 26 14.53 -19.19 23.12
C LEU A 26 15.73 -18.43 23.69
N ASN A 27 15.90 -18.41 25.02
CA ASN A 27 17.04 -17.76 25.66
C ASN A 27 18.36 -18.45 25.31
N GLU A 28 18.40 -19.79 25.23
CA GLU A 28 19.58 -20.53 24.77
C GLU A 28 19.95 -20.18 23.32
N SER A 29 18.94 -20.06 22.43
CA SER A 29 19.14 -19.64 21.04
C SER A 29 19.71 -18.23 20.94
N LEU A 30 19.18 -17.29 21.72
CA LEU A 30 19.66 -15.91 21.81
C LEU A 30 21.11 -15.85 22.31
N LEU A 31 21.41 -16.53 23.41
CA LEU A 31 22.76 -16.58 23.98
C LEU A 31 23.77 -17.17 23.00
N ASN A 32 23.43 -18.25 22.30
CA ASN A 32 24.30 -18.85 21.30
C ASN A 32 24.61 -17.90 20.13
N GLN A 33 23.64 -17.10 19.68
CA GLN A 33 23.87 -16.10 18.64
C GLN A 33 24.77 -14.95 19.13
N ILE A 34 24.61 -14.51 20.38
CA ILE A 34 25.47 -13.49 21.01
C ILE A 34 26.90 -14.02 21.17
N ILE A 35 27.06 -15.26 21.64
CA ILE A 35 28.37 -15.92 21.77
C ILE A 35 29.07 -15.97 20.42
N LYS A 36 28.36 -16.44 19.37
CA LYS A 36 28.90 -16.52 18.03
C LYS A 36 29.34 -15.16 17.49
N PHE A 37 28.55 -14.11 17.73
CA PHE A 37 28.92 -12.76 17.36
C PHE A 37 30.21 -12.31 18.05
N ALA A 38 30.31 -12.50 19.37
CA ALA A 38 31.48 -12.10 20.15
C ALA A 38 32.75 -12.88 19.76
N GLU A 39 32.63 -14.18 19.45
CA GLU A 39 33.74 -15.00 18.95
C GLU A 39 34.23 -14.53 17.58
N ASP A 40 33.30 -14.30 16.64
CA ASP A 40 33.60 -13.86 15.28
C ASP A 40 34.11 -12.40 15.23
N PHE A 41 33.82 -11.57 16.25
CA PHE A 41 34.02 -10.12 16.22
C PHE A 41 35.48 -9.74 15.92
N SER A 42 36.46 -10.35 16.62
CA SER A 42 37.89 -10.09 16.39
C SER A 42 38.35 -10.42 14.97
N THR A 43 37.74 -11.42 14.33
CA THR A 43 38.13 -11.86 12.98
C THR A 43 37.52 -10.99 11.89
N LYS A 44 36.28 -10.52 12.10
CA LYS A 44 35.54 -9.72 11.10
C LYS A 44 35.82 -8.22 11.23
N HIS A 45 36.09 -7.74 12.44
CA HIS A 45 36.21 -6.32 12.78
C HIS A 45 37.44 -6.07 13.68
N PRO A 46 38.67 -6.26 13.16
CA PRO A 46 39.89 -6.24 13.97
C PRO A 46 40.20 -4.86 14.58
N GLN A 47 39.80 -3.77 13.91
CA GLN A 47 40.02 -2.40 14.40
C GLN A 47 39.07 -2.08 15.56
N GLU A 48 37.80 -2.45 15.42
CA GLU A 48 36.76 -2.30 16.44
C GLU A 48 36.99 -3.24 17.61
N ALA A 49 37.56 -4.43 17.39
CA ALA A 49 37.86 -5.40 18.45
C ALA A 49 38.93 -4.91 19.43
N ALA A 50 39.86 -4.07 18.95
CA ALA A 50 40.90 -3.42 19.75
C ALA A 50 40.39 -2.20 20.55
N PHE A 51 39.13 -1.80 20.36
CA PHE A 51 38.54 -0.70 21.09
C PHE A 51 38.48 -0.99 22.59
N VAL A 52 38.96 -0.05 23.40
CA VAL A 52 38.98 -0.16 24.86
C VAL A 52 37.68 0.40 25.43
N PHE A 53 36.96 -0.43 26.18
CA PHE A 53 35.69 -0.07 26.81
C PHE A 53 35.90 1.03 27.85
N ARG A 54 34.93 1.96 27.94
CA ARG A 54 34.93 3.04 28.93
C ARG A 54 34.94 2.48 30.36
N GLU A 55 34.07 1.51 30.62
CA GLU A 55 34.00 0.74 31.86
C GLU A 55 34.12 -0.76 31.57
N PRO A 56 34.75 -1.55 32.45
CA PRO A 56 34.84 -2.99 32.25
C PRO A 56 33.47 -3.65 32.40
N LEU A 57 33.21 -4.64 31.53
CA LEU A 57 32.15 -5.62 31.80
C LEU A 57 32.62 -6.48 32.97
N GLU A 58 31.79 -6.57 34.01
CA GLU A 58 32.15 -7.22 35.28
C GLU A 58 31.10 -8.25 35.66
N TRP A 59 31.51 -9.48 35.96
CA TRP A 59 30.62 -10.54 36.44
C TRP A 59 31.37 -11.59 37.27
N LYS A 60 30.61 -12.42 37.99
CA LYS A 60 31.17 -13.56 38.71
C LYS A 60 31.35 -14.73 37.76
N THR A 61 32.59 -15.20 37.61
CA THR A 61 32.95 -16.29 36.71
C THR A 61 33.03 -17.63 37.44
N GLN A 62 32.81 -18.72 36.71
CA GLN A 62 33.07 -20.09 37.17
C GLN A 62 34.38 -20.65 36.59
N LEU A 63 35.17 -19.79 35.94
CA LEU A 63 36.49 -20.13 35.42
C LEU A 63 37.55 -20.01 36.53
N ASP A 64 38.42 -21.00 36.58
CA ASP A 64 39.54 -21.06 37.51
C ASP A 64 40.76 -20.33 36.92
N SER A 65 41.71 -19.86 37.74
CA SER A 65 42.92 -19.20 37.20
C SER A 65 43.77 -20.16 36.33
N SER A 66 43.65 -21.47 36.56
CA SER A 66 44.38 -22.52 35.83
C SER A 66 43.96 -22.72 34.36
N VAL A 67 42.79 -22.22 33.92
CA VAL A 67 42.36 -22.36 32.51
C VAL A 67 42.95 -21.31 31.57
N PHE A 68 43.60 -20.28 32.10
CA PHE A 68 44.28 -19.25 31.30
C PHE A 68 45.69 -19.73 30.90
N GLY A 69 46.09 -19.46 29.66
CA GLY A 69 47.36 -19.91 29.08
C GLY A 69 48.23 -18.75 28.59
N GLU A 70 48.92 -18.95 27.47
CA GLU A 70 49.78 -17.92 26.85
C GLU A 70 49.02 -16.60 26.60
N GLY A 71 49.67 -15.46 26.91
CA GLY A 71 49.07 -14.13 26.81
C GLY A 71 48.46 -13.60 28.12
N TYR A 72 48.56 -14.35 29.23
CA TYR A 72 48.08 -13.97 30.56
C TYR A 72 49.14 -14.21 31.64
N GLU A 73 49.31 -13.23 32.53
CA GLU A 73 50.10 -13.32 33.76
C GLU A 73 49.23 -13.90 34.88
N ILE A 74 49.64 -15.04 35.45
CA ILE A 74 48.86 -15.78 36.47
C ILE A 74 49.62 -15.78 37.80
N ASN A 75 49.03 -15.18 38.84
CA ASN A 75 49.55 -15.12 40.20
C ASN A 75 48.51 -15.66 41.19
N GLU A 76 48.71 -16.89 41.67
CA GLU A 76 47.83 -17.63 42.60
C GLU A 76 46.33 -17.59 42.20
N ALA A 77 45.60 -16.58 42.69
CA ALA A 77 44.17 -16.37 42.48
C ALA A 77 43.83 -15.17 41.56
N THR A 78 44.84 -14.60 40.88
CA THR A 78 44.68 -13.45 39.98
C THR A 78 45.23 -13.75 38.59
N VAL A 79 44.49 -13.34 37.56
CA VAL A 79 44.91 -13.45 36.15
C VAL A 79 44.83 -12.07 35.53
N GLN A 80 45.88 -11.65 34.82
CA GLN A 80 45.91 -10.38 34.08
C GLN A 80 46.33 -10.64 32.63
N SER A 81 45.70 -9.99 31.66
CA SER A 81 46.18 -10.05 30.27
C SER A 81 47.48 -9.29 30.09
N GLU A 82 48.40 -9.83 29.29
CA GLU A 82 49.60 -9.10 28.84
C GLU A 82 49.23 -7.86 28.00
N ALA A 83 48.10 -7.92 27.30
CA ALA A 83 47.53 -6.77 26.58
C ALA A 83 47.04 -5.70 27.57
N ARG A 84 47.55 -4.48 27.41
CA ARG A 84 47.25 -3.33 28.28
C ARG A 84 46.65 -2.17 27.48
N CYS A 85 45.80 -1.35 28.12
CA CYS A 85 45.32 -0.10 27.54
C CYS A 85 46.44 0.96 27.51
N LYS A 86 46.14 2.12 26.90
CA LYS A 86 47.09 3.26 26.83
C LYS A 86 47.55 3.74 28.21
N ASP A 87 46.74 3.54 29.25
CA ASP A 87 47.04 3.91 30.65
C ASP A 87 47.75 2.79 31.43
N GLY A 88 48.17 1.70 30.78
CA GLY A 88 48.91 0.60 31.39
C GLY A 88 48.07 -0.43 32.17
N GLN A 89 46.75 -0.28 32.24
CA GLN A 89 45.86 -1.26 32.87
C GLN A 89 45.66 -2.49 31.97
N PRO A 90 45.64 -3.72 32.52
CA PRO A 90 45.31 -4.92 31.74
C PRO A 90 43.89 -4.86 31.16
N LEU A 91 43.72 -5.38 29.93
CA LEU A 91 42.42 -5.44 29.26
C LEU A 91 41.51 -6.56 29.79
N LEU A 92 42.07 -7.56 30.48
CA LEU A 92 41.34 -8.57 31.24
C LEU A 92 41.97 -8.76 32.62
N VAL A 93 41.14 -8.79 33.66
CA VAL A 93 41.55 -9.08 35.04
C VAL A 93 40.57 -10.05 35.68
N LEU A 94 41.07 -11.16 36.21
CA LEU A 94 40.37 -12.05 37.13
C LEU A 94 40.90 -11.80 38.54
N SER A 95 40.02 -11.46 39.48
CA SER A 95 40.35 -11.31 40.90
C SER A 95 39.21 -11.84 41.76
N ALA A 96 39.47 -12.76 42.68
CA ALA A 96 38.48 -13.26 43.64
C ALA A 96 37.16 -13.76 42.99
N SER A 97 37.27 -14.55 41.92
CA SER A 97 36.15 -15.06 41.09
C SER A 97 35.35 -13.98 40.35
N THR A 98 35.82 -12.74 40.32
CA THR A 98 35.23 -11.65 39.53
C THR A 98 36.09 -11.37 38.32
N LEU A 99 35.48 -11.46 37.14
CA LEU A 99 36.14 -11.18 35.87
C LEU A 99 35.79 -9.78 35.40
N ARG A 100 36.79 -9.03 34.92
CA ARG A 100 36.66 -7.71 34.31
C ARG A 100 37.28 -7.73 32.92
N VAL A 101 36.50 -7.35 31.90
CA VAL A 101 36.96 -7.33 30.51
C VAL A 101 36.71 -5.96 29.88
N ARG A 102 37.73 -5.42 29.19
CA ARG A 102 37.74 -4.07 28.61
C ARG A 102 37.89 -4.03 27.08
N SER A 103 37.84 -5.16 26.37
CA SER A 103 37.80 -5.15 24.91
C SER A 103 37.08 -6.36 24.34
N PHE A 104 36.57 -6.23 23.11
CA PHE A 104 35.96 -7.36 22.41
C PHE A 104 37.00 -8.45 22.07
N ASP A 105 38.26 -8.07 21.85
CA ASP A 105 39.33 -9.06 21.63
C ASP A 105 39.53 -10.00 22.82
N GLN A 106 39.51 -9.43 24.04
CA GLN A 106 39.62 -10.24 25.25
C GLN A 106 38.33 -11.04 25.53
N LEU A 107 37.15 -10.52 25.16
CA LEU A 107 35.90 -11.29 25.24
C LEU A 107 35.92 -12.51 24.31
N SER A 108 36.40 -12.34 23.06
CA SER A 108 36.51 -13.45 22.10
C SER A 108 37.45 -14.54 22.61
N ARG A 109 38.64 -14.16 23.09
CA ARG A 109 39.61 -15.11 23.69
C ARG A 109 39.05 -15.81 24.92
N LEU A 110 38.38 -15.08 25.80
CA LEU A 110 37.75 -15.65 26.99
C LEU A 110 36.70 -16.70 26.63
N LEU A 111 35.84 -16.42 25.65
CA LEU A 111 34.84 -17.38 25.19
C LEU A 111 35.50 -18.61 24.58
N GLN A 112 36.62 -18.46 23.87
CA GLN A 112 37.40 -19.60 23.38
C GLN A 112 37.97 -20.45 24.52
N ILE A 113 38.48 -19.83 25.59
CA ILE A 113 38.99 -20.53 26.80
C ILE A 113 37.87 -21.24 27.57
N ALA A 114 36.69 -20.64 27.65
CA ALA A 114 35.58 -21.18 28.44
C ALA A 114 35.02 -22.50 27.89
N VAL A 115 35.25 -22.83 26.60
CA VAL A 115 34.83 -24.05 25.86
C VAL A 115 33.43 -24.56 26.21
N GLU A 116 33.28 -25.34 27.28
CA GLU A 116 32.02 -25.96 27.72
C GLU A 116 31.14 -25.02 28.58
N LYS A 117 31.73 -23.96 29.16
CA LYS A 117 31.05 -23.02 30.05
C LYS A 117 30.62 -21.72 29.37
N LYS A 118 30.76 -21.60 28.03
CA LYS A 118 30.47 -20.37 27.27
C LYS A 118 29.07 -19.80 27.53
N LEU A 119 28.05 -20.66 27.52
CA LEU A 119 26.66 -20.25 27.77
C LEU A 119 26.47 -19.64 29.15
N LYS A 120 27.08 -20.24 30.18
CA LYS A 120 26.99 -19.75 31.56
C LYS A 120 27.75 -18.45 31.76
N GLU A 121 28.92 -18.30 31.16
CA GLU A 121 29.70 -17.06 31.23
C GLU A 121 29.01 -15.91 30.49
N ALA A 122 28.45 -16.17 29.30
CA ALA A 122 27.68 -15.17 28.56
C ALA A 122 26.41 -14.75 29.31
N GLN A 123 25.68 -15.69 29.90
CA GLN A 123 24.53 -15.42 30.74
C GLN A 123 24.91 -14.55 31.95
N ALA A 124 25.92 -14.98 32.74
CA ALA A 124 26.37 -14.25 33.93
C ALA A 124 26.87 -12.83 33.59
N CYS A 125 27.53 -12.67 32.44
CA CYS A 125 27.96 -11.37 31.95
C CYS A 125 26.75 -10.45 31.65
N LEU A 126 25.73 -10.94 30.94
CA LEU A 126 24.56 -10.14 30.58
C LEU A 126 23.68 -9.81 31.80
N GLU A 127 23.55 -10.75 32.74
CA GLU A 127 22.80 -10.55 33.99
C GLU A 127 23.46 -9.50 34.90
N ALA A 128 24.80 -9.51 34.98
CA ALA A 128 25.56 -8.56 35.80
C ALA A 128 25.72 -7.16 35.16
N ASN A 129 25.55 -7.06 33.83
CA ASN A 129 25.76 -5.83 33.07
C ASN A 129 24.48 -5.43 32.32
N ARG A 130 23.52 -4.82 33.03
CA ARG A 130 22.21 -4.44 32.47
C ARG A 130 22.27 -3.52 31.24
N ASP A 131 23.31 -2.70 31.12
CA ASP A 131 23.54 -1.94 29.90
C ASP A 131 25.00 -2.05 29.42
N PRO A 132 25.33 -3.11 28.65
CA PRO A 132 26.67 -3.30 28.13
C PRO A 132 27.11 -2.16 27.21
N ILE A 133 26.16 -1.54 26.48
CA ILE A 133 26.46 -0.46 25.53
C ILE A 133 26.97 0.78 26.27
N VAL A 134 26.33 1.12 27.40
CA VAL A 134 26.78 2.22 28.27
C VAL A 134 28.18 1.97 28.82
N LYS A 135 28.49 0.74 29.23
CA LYS A 135 29.83 0.40 29.71
C LYS A 135 30.89 0.42 28.61
N ILE A 136 30.54 -0.03 27.41
CA ILE A 136 31.46 -0.09 26.27
C ILE A 136 31.74 1.32 25.74
N LEU A 137 30.71 2.10 25.44
CA LEU A 137 30.80 3.35 24.67
C LEU A 137 30.57 4.62 25.51
N GLY A 138 29.83 4.51 26.61
CA GLY A 138 29.47 5.62 27.51
C GLY A 138 27.96 5.88 27.62
N PRO A 139 27.53 6.67 28.64
CA PRO A 139 26.11 6.95 28.92
C PRO A 139 25.40 7.66 27.77
N GLU A 140 26.13 8.44 26.96
CA GLU A 140 25.61 9.10 25.76
C GLU A 140 25.17 8.14 24.63
N TYR A 141 25.54 6.85 24.72
CA TYR A 141 25.12 5.79 23.80
C TYR A 141 24.15 4.80 24.44
N GLY A 142 23.71 5.06 25.68
CA GLY A 142 22.72 4.24 26.36
C GLY A 142 21.33 4.37 25.77
N THR A 143 20.50 3.36 26.00
CA THR A 143 19.08 3.40 25.65
C THR A 143 18.35 4.31 26.63
N VAL A 144 17.86 5.47 26.16
CA VAL A 144 16.94 6.34 26.92
C VAL A 144 15.58 5.65 26.96
N GLU A 145 14.99 5.51 28.14
CA GLU A 145 13.68 4.87 28.30
C GLU A 145 12.62 5.54 27.41
N GLY A 146 12.14 4.82 26.38
CA GLY A 146 10.93 5.17 25.63
C GLY A 146 11.10 5.64 24.18
N GLU A 147 12.32 5.95 23.70
CA GLU A 147 12.53 6.40 22.31
C GLU A 147 13.80 5.80 21.69
N ASP A 148 13.72 5.29 20.45
CA ASP A 148 14.86 4.88 19.61
C ASP A 148 15.63 6.12 19.09
N THR A 149 15.96 7.07 19.96
CA THR A 149 16.63 8.34 19.60
C THR A 149 18.15 8.21 19.52
N SER A 150 18.73 7.05 19.87
CA SER A 150 20.18 6.84 19.89
C SER A 150 20.83 7.06 18.51
N ILE A 151 20.16 6.70 17.41
CA ILE A 151 20.66 6.89 16.03
C ILE A 151 20.48 8.35 15.56
N LEU A 152 19.39 9.02 15.93
CA LEU A 152 19.10 10.41 15.54
C LEU A 152 20.08 11.40 16.20
N HIS A 153 20.37 11.21 17.49
CA HIS A 153 21.39 12.00 18.19
C HIS A 153 22.81 11.75 17.65
N LEU A 154 23.06 10.54 17.12
CA LEU A 154 24.32 10.16 16.48
C LEU A 154 24.56 10.89 15.16
N PHE A 155 23.54 10.99 14.28
CA PHE A 155 23.63 11.75 13.03
C PHE A 155 23.87 13.25 13.25
N ASP A 156 23.32 13.81 14.31
CA ASP A 156 23.51 15.23 14.66
C ASP A 156 24.92 15.55 15.17
N LYS A 157 25.63 14.57 15.75
CA LYS A 157 27.02 14.72 16.23
C LYS A 157 28.05 14.59 15.09
N VAL A 158 27.75 13.80 14.04
CA VAL A 158 28.58 13.70 12.80
C VAL A 158 28.75 15.07 12.13
N LYS A 159 27.75 15.95 12.23
CA LYS A 159 27.84 17.32 11.70
C LYS A 159 28.82 18.22 12.47
N LYS A 160 29.23 17.85 13.69
CA LYS A 160 29.95 18.74 14.62
C LYS A 160 31.39 18.34 14.90
N GLU A 161 31.74 17.06 14.97
CA GLU A 161 33.09 16.62 15.35
C GLU A 161 33.57 15.42 14.51
N SER A 162 34.77 15.53 13.93
CA SER A 162 35.40 14.56 13.01
C SER A 162 36.70 14.01 13.61
N ASP A 163 36.61 13.15 14.62
CA ASP A 163 37.75 12.40 15.14
C ASP A 163 37.61 10.88 14.94
N LEU A 164 38.75 10.19 14.89
CA LEU A 164 38.84 8.76 14.56
C LEU A 164 38.16 7.87 15.62
N GLU A 165 38.12 8.34 16.88
CA GLU A 165 37.50 7.62 17.98
C GLU A 165 35.97 7.65 17.89
N THR A 166 35.37 8.78 17.49
CA THR A 166 33.93 8.88 17.25
C THR A 166 33.49 8.00 16.08
N GLU A 167 34.30 7.91 15.02
CA GLU A 167 34.03 7.01 13.89
C GLU A 167 34.04 5.52 14.31
N LEU A 168 35.01 5.12 15.13
CA LEU A 168 35.08 3.76 15.69
C LEU A 168 33.88 3.45 16.60
N LYS A 169 33.51 4.39 17.49
CA LYS A 169 32.31 4.24 18.34
C LYS A 169 31.05 4.06 17.50
N MET A 170 30.89 4.82 16.42
CA MET A 170 29.76 4.69 15.49
C MET A 170 29.69 3.32 14.82
N LYS A 171 30.83 2.81 14.31
CA LYS A 171 30.89 1.47 13.72
C LYS A 171 30.48 0.40 14.71
N ILE A 172 30.95 0.49 15.96
CA ILE A 172 30.55 -0.44 17.03
C ILE A 172 29.04 -0.37 17.33
N VAL A 173 28.45 0.83 17.40
CA VAL A 173 26.99 0.98 17.60
C VAL A 173 26.21 0.34 16.46
N LEU A 174 26.59 0.59 15.21
CA LEU A 174 25.91 0.02 14.04
C LEU A 174 25.98 -1.51 14.03
N LEU A 175 27.13 -2.09 14.37
CA LEU A 175 27.31 -3.54 14.45
C LEU A 175 26.47 -4.17 15.57
N LEU A 176 26.42 -3.53 16.75
CA LEU A 176 25.60 -4.00 17.87
C LEU A 176 24.09 -3.85 17.59
N HIS A 177 23.68 -2.78 16.91
CA HIS A 177 22.28 -2.60 16.49
C HIS A 177 21.87 -3.63 15.42
N GLN A 178 22.76 -3.91 14.45
CA GLN A 178 22.52 -4.95 13.46
C GLN A 178 22.37 -6.34 14.11
N LEU A 179 23.19 -6.64 15.13
CA LEU A 179 23.04 -7.87 15.92
C LEU A 179 21.67 -7.91 16.61
N ASP A 180 21.26 -6.82 17.28
CA ASP A 180 20.00 -6.76 18.02
C ASP A 180 18.77 -6.97 17.12
N LEU A 181 18.77 -6.39 15.90
CA LEU A 181 17.75 -6.65 14.89
C LEU A 181 17.74 -8.11 14.40
N GLN A 182 18.91 -8.75 14.27
CA GLN A 182 19.01 -10.16 13.90
C GLN A 182 18.46 -11.08 15.00
N LEU A 183 18.78 -10.78 16.27
CA LEU A 183 18.26 -11.49 17.44
C LEU A 183 16.74 -11.35 17.54
N LEU A 184 16.18 -10.16 17.30
CA LEU A 184 14.74 -9.92 17.33
C LEU A 184 14.00 -10.70 16.23
N ASN A 185 14.51 -10.66 15.00
CA ASN A 185 13.91 -11.36 13.86
C ASN A 185 13.96 -12.89 14.02
N SER A 186 15.07 -13.42 14.53
CA SER A 186 15.19 -14.87 14.81
C SER A 186 14.26 -15.30 15.94
N SER A 187 14.11 -14.48 16.99
CA SER A 187 13.19 -14.72 18.09
C SER A 187 11.72 -14.71 17.65
N LEU A 188 11.31 -13.74 16.83
CA LEU A 188 9.96 -13.71 16.26
C LEU A 188 9.64 -14.97 15.44
N LYS A 189 10.63 -15.50 14.73
CA LYS A 189 10.46 -16.75 13.96
C LYS A 189 10.27 -17.95 14.90
N GLN A 190 11.02 -18.06 15.99
CA GLN A 190 10.84 -19.12 16.99
C GLN A 190 9.51 -18.98 17.74
N ILE A 191 9.15 -17.77 18.18
CA ILE A 191 7.85 -17.49 18.81
C ILE A 191 6.68 -17.82 17.86
N SER A 192 6.81 -17.54 16.56
CA SER A 192 5.79 -17.89 15.56
C SER A 192 5.62 -19.40 15.33
N GLN A 193 6.64 -20.20 15.66
CA GLN A 193 6.60 -21.66 15.55
C GLN A 193 5.91 -22.32 16.75
N ASP A 194 6.05 -21.74 17.96
CA ASP A 194 5.41 -22.23 19.19
C ASP A 194 3.90 -21.94 19.30
N VAL A 195 3.34 -21.09 18.42
CA VAL A 195 1.92 -20.70 18.42
C VAL A 195 1.02 -21.66 17.60
N ARG A 196 1.55 -22.74 17.01
CA ARG A 196 0.75 -23.65 16.17
C ARG A 196 0.21 -24.86 16.93
N LEU A 197 -1.12 -25.03 16.96
CA LEU A 197 -1.77 -26.26 17.43
C LEU A 197 -1.27 -27.46 16.61
N ASN A 198 -0.89 -28.55 17.28
CA ASN A 198 -0.44 -29.79 16.63
C ASN A 198 -1.43 -30.95 16.88
N PRO A 199 -1.48 -31.99 16.02
CA PRO A 199 -2.48 -33.06 16.13
C PRO A 199 -2.44 -33.85 17.44
N SER A 200 -1.25 -34.03 18.02
CA SER A 200 -1.07 -34.67 19.33
C SER A 200 -1.71 -33.89 20.47
N ALA A 201 -1.53 -32.56 20.49
CA ALA A 201 -2.11 -31.69 21.50
C ALA A 201 -3.64 -31.70 21.41
N VAL A 202 -4.18 -31.62 20.19
CA VAL A 202 -5.64 -31.68 19.94
C VAL A 202 -6.22 -33.01 20.42
N ASN A 203 -5.57 -34.15 20.16
CA ASN A 203 -6.05 -35.45 20.63
C ASN A 203 -6.02 -35.59 22.16
N ASN A 204 -4.97 -35.07 22.81
CA ASN A 204 -4.87 -35.13 24.27
C ASN A 204 -5.98 -34.31 24.95
N GLU A 205 -6.26 -33.10 24.44
CA GLU A 205 -7.33 -32.25 24.96
C GLU A 205 -8.73 -32.85 24.70
N VAL A 206 -8.95 -33.45 23.53
CA VAL A 206 -10.21 -34.15 23.22
C VAL A 206 -10.42 -35.35 24.14
N ASN A 207 -9.39 -36.14 24.41
CA ASN A 207 -9.48 -37.28 25.33
C ASN A 207 -9.79 -36.82 26.76
N LEU A 208 -9.22 -35.68 27.19
CA LEU A 208 -9.52 -35.09 28.48
C LEU A 208 -10.98 -34.62 28.56
N LEU A 209 -11.50 -33.97 27.50
CA LEU A 209 -12.91 -33.57 27.43
C LEU A 209 -13.89 -34.75 27.39
N LYS A 210 -13.51 -35.88 26.79
CA LYS A 210 -14.32 -37.11 26.81
C LYS A 210 -14.54 -37.67 28.22
N ASN A 211 -13.64 -37.43 29.16
CA ASN A 211 -13.83 -37.84 30.55
C ASN A 211 -15.01 -37.11 31.23
N PHE A 212 -15.48 -36.00 30.66
CA PHE A 212 -16.65 -35.25 31.13
C PHE A 212 -17.93 -35.58 30.33
N SER A 213 -17.90 -36.62 29.48
CA SER A 213 -19.04 -37.08 28.67
C SER A 213 -19.63 -38.41 29.17
N GLY A 214 -20.96 -38.55 29.18
CA GLY A 214 -21.67 -39.72 29.70
C GLY A 214 -23.20 -39.63 29.62
N GLN A 215 -23.90 -40.73 29.94
CA GLN A 215 -25.38 -40.82 29.85
C GLN A 215 -26.13 -40.47 31.15
N GLY A 216 -25.45 -39.97 32.18
CA GLY A 216 -26.05 -39.63 33.48
C GLY A 216 -26.10 -38.12 33.74
N GLU A 217 -27.01 -37.69 34.62
CA GLU A 217 -27.16 -36.28 35.07
C GLU A 217 -25.90 -35.72 35.78
N ASP A 218 -24.94 -36.58 36.12
CA ASP A 218 -23.66 -36.22 36.75
C ASP A 218 -22.56 -35.81 35.75
N THR A 219 -22.85 -35.82 34.43
CA THR A 219 -21.89 -35.47 33.37
C THR A 219 -22.33 -34.27 32.55
N VAL A 220 -21.37 -33.44 32.16
CA VAL A 220 -21.63 -32.15 31.51
C VAL A 220 -21.98 -32.29 30.03
N LEU A 221 -21.37 -33.27 29.36
CA LEU A 221 -21.58 -33.54 27.94
C LEU A 221 -22.33 -34.86 27.76
N GLU A 222 -23.30 -34.89 26.85
CA GLU A 222 -23.94 -36.13 26.41
C GLU A 222 -22.99 -36.95 25.55
N SER A 223 -22.32 -36.30 24.60
CA SER A 223 -21.33 -36.96 23.73
C SER A 223 -20.30 -35.98 23.19
N LEU A 224 -19.08 -36.46 22.96
CA LEU A 224 -18.04 -35.73 22.24
C LEU A 224 -17.37 -36.67 21.23
N GLU A 225 -17.58 -36.38 19.95
CA GLU A 225 -17.19 -37.27 18.85
C GLU A 225 -16.42 -36.53 17.77
N TYR A 226 -15.55 -37.25 17.07
CA TYR A 226 -14.97 -36.73 15.83
C TYR A 226 -15.99 -36.93 14.70
N THR A 227 -16.03 -36.01 13.73
CA THR A 227 -16.85 -36.24 12.52
C THR A 227 -16.31 -37.36 11.63
N SER A 228 -15.07 -37.79 11.84
CA SER A 228 -14.39 -38.87 11.13
C SER A 228 -13.55 -39.72 12.08
N ASP A 229 -13.80 -41.02 12.07
CA ASP A 229 -13.04 -42.01 12.85
C ASP A 229 -11.67 -42.33 12.22
N TYR A 230 -11.48 -42.00 10.94
CA TYR A 230 -10.23 -42.25 10.23
C TYR A 230 -9.14 -41.25 10.63
N MET A 231 -7.97 -41.76 11.03
CA MET A 231 -6.77 -40.98 11.36
C MET A 231 -5.68 -41.27 10.33
N PHE A 232 -5.10 -40.21 9.75
CA PHE A 232 -3.99 -40.31 8.83
C PHE A 232 -2.67 -40.57 9.57
N SER A 233 -1.63 -41.02 8.86
CA SER A 233 -0.30 -41.34 9.43
C SER A 233 0.39 -40.15 10.11
N ASN A 234 -0.04 -38.92 9.85
CA ASN A 234 0.44 -37.70 10.49
C ASN A 234 -0.38 -37.26 11.72
N GLY A 235 -1.31 -38.11 12.18
CA GLY A 235 -2.15 -37.85 13.36
C GLY A 235 -3.37 -36.95 13.11
N CYS A 236 -3.51 -36.37 11.92
CA CYS A 236 -4.69 -35.58 11.55
C CYS A 236 -5.90 -36.47 11.24
N ARG A 237 -7.10 -35.94 11.46
CA ARG A 237 -8.39 -36.55 11.06
C ARG A 237 -9.11 -35.76 9.95
N ALA A 238 -8.64 -34.54 9.64
CA ALA A 238 -9.07 -33.79 8.46
C ALA A 238 -8.52 -34.43 7.17
N PRO A 239 -9.19 -34.32 6.02
CA PRO A 239 -8.72 -34.90 4.76
C PRO A 239 -7.46 -34.19 4.21
N PRO A 240 -6.60 -34.86 3.42
CA PRO A 240 -5.27 -34.34 3.05
C PRO A 240 -5.29 -32.97 2.37
N TRP A 241 -6.29 -32.70 1.52
CA TRP A 241 -6.43 -31.39 0.86
C TRP A 241 -6.80 -30.25 1.83
N ARG A 242 -7.41 -30.55 2.99
CA ARG A 242 -7.68 -29.57 4.05
C ARG A 242 -6.51 -29.41 5.02
N GLN A 243 -5.69 -30.45 5.17
CA GLN A 243 -4.45 -30.37 5.96
C GLN A 243 -3.44 -29.38 5.35
N VAL A 244 -3.43 -29.21 4.01
CA VAL A 244 -2.63 -28.16 3.34
C VAL A 244 -3.02 -26.74 3.80
N HIS A 245 -4.27 -26.56 4.23
CA HIS A 245 -4.78 -25.31 4.80
C HIS A 245 -4.67 -25.25 6.33
N GLY A 246 -3.97 -26.21 6.95
CA GLY A 246 -3.71 -26.26 8.38
C GLY A 246 -4.83 -26.91 9.21
N GLU A 247 -5.87 -27.51 8.62
CA GLU A 247 -6.92 -28.17 9.41
C GLU A 247 -6.47 -29.54 9.95
N ILE A 248 -6.79 -29.82 11.21
CA ILE A 248 -6.34 -30.98 11.97
C ILE A 248 -7.47 -31.99 12.15
N CYS A 249 -8.62 -31.58 12.68
CA CYS A 249 -9.81 -32.42 12.87
C CYS A 249 -11.08 -31.60 13.02
N TYR A 250 -12.25 -32.26 12.96
CA TYR A 250 -13.53 -31.67 13.28
C TYR A 250 -14.24 -32.48 14.37
N LEU A 251 -14.89 -31.76 15.29
CA LEU A 251 -15.52 -32.31 16.48
C LEU A 251 -17.00 -31.95 16.51
N VAL A 252 -17.81 -32.87 17.04
CA VAL A 252 -19.21 -32.66 17.40
C VAL A 252 -19.31 -32.80 18.91
N ILE A 253 -19.66 -31.72 19.57
CA ILE A 253 -19.85 -31.68 21.02
C ILE A 253 -21.35 -31.56 21.28
N LYS A 254 -21.94 -32.53 21.97
CA LYS A 254 -23.36 -32.52 22.34
C LYS A 254 -23.51 -32.35 23.85
N PRO A 255 -23.91 -31.18 24.32
CA PRO A 255 -24.32 -30.97 25.71
C PRO A 255 -25.71 -31.58 25.95
N HIS A 256 -26.04 -31.93 27.20
CA HIS A 256 -27.37 -32.46 27.54
C HIS A 256 -28.51 -31.42 27.42
N ASP A 257 -28.17 -30.14 27.46
CA ASP A 257 -29.10 -29.00 27.53
C ASP A 257 -29.19 -28.17 26.24
N THR A 258 -28.38 -28.46 25.22
CA THR A 258 -28.29 -27.64 23.99
C THR A 258 -28.12 -28.47 22.71
N ASP A 259 -28.32 -27.83 21.55
CA ASP A 259 -28.04 -28.45 20.25
C ASP A 259 -26.53 -28.76 20.06
N PRO A 260 -26.16 -29.79 19.27
CA PRO A 260 -24.77 -30.13 19.03
C PRO A 260 -23.95 -28.98 18.42
N LEU A 261 -22.78 -28.71 19.00
CA LEU A 261 -21.80 -27.74 18.55
C LEU A 261 -20.79 -28.41 17.60
N TYR A 262 -20.51 -27.76 16.47
CA TYR A 262 -19.56 -28.24 15.48
C TYR A 262 -18.29 -27.40 15.52
N ILE A 263 -17.14 -28.03 15.74
CA ILE A 263 -15.86 -27.34 15.94
C ILE A 263 -14.84 -27.81 14.91
N THR A 264 -14.09 -26.86 14.36
CA THR A 264 -12.90 -27.10 13.52
C THR A 264 -11.64 -26.78 14.31
N CYS A 265 -10.73 -27.75 14.44
CA CYS A 265 -9.40 -27.55 15.00
C CYS A 265 -8.40 -27.41 13.86
N SER A 266 -7.62 -26.32 13.85
CA SER A 266 -6.56 -26.08 12.86
C SER A 266 -5.27 -25.64 13.55
N THR A 267 -4.15 -25.67 12.83
CA THR A 267 -2.85 -25.18 13.30
C THR A 267 -2.89 -23.70 13.69
N ALA A 268 -3.92 -22.95 13.26
CA ALA A 268 -4.11 -21.54 13.59
C ALA A 268 -5.04 -21.29 14.79
N GLY A 269 -5.70 -22.32 15.34
CA GLY A 269 -6.65 -22.16 16.45
C GLY A 269 -7.83 -23.13 16.39
N VAL A 270 -8.80 -22.89 17.28
CA VAL A 270 -10.08 -23.61 17.32
C VAL A 270 -11.23 -22.69 16.94
N PHE A 271 -12.11 -23.17 16.06
CA PHE A 271 -13.17 -22.39 15.42
C PHE A 271 -14.52 -23.08 15.56
N LEU A 272 -15.55 -22.35 16.00
CA LEU A 272 -16.93 -22.82 16.01
C LEU A 272 -17.55 -22.64 14.62
N ASN A 273 -18.10 -23.71 14.06
CA ASN A 273 -18.77 -23.68 12.76
C ASN A 273 -20.23 -23.23 12.95
N GLY A 274 -20.63 -22.14 12.27
CA GLY A 274 -21.99 -21.60 12.33
C GLY A 274 -23.03 -22.60 11.78
N VAL A 275 -24.13 -22.75 12.52
CA VAL A 275 -25.24 -23.68 12.20
C VAL A 275 -25.78 -23.41 10.80
N THR A 276 -25.65 -24.38 9.90
CA THR A 276 -26.33 -24.43 8.61
C THR A 276 -27.15 -25.72 8.53
N PHE A 277 -28.48 -25.59 8.63
CA PHE A 277 -29.40 -26.68 8.32
C PHE A 277 -29.35 -27.01 6.82
N GLN A 278 -29.47 -28.30 6.53
CA GLN A 278 -29.59 -28.84 5.18
C GLN A 278 -30.79 -28.25 4.43
N CYS A 279 -30.55 -28.08 3.14
CA CYS A 279 -31.35 -27.41 2.14
C CYS A 279 -32.73 -28.06 1.88
N HIS A 280 -33.82 -27.29 1.99
CA HIS A 280 -34.94 -27.35 1.04
C HIS A 280 -35.50 -25.95 0.76
N ARG A 281 -35.68 -25.64 -0.53
CA ARG A 281 -36.18 -24.38 -1.08
C ARG A 281 -37.60 -24.07 -0.60
N THR A 282 -37.81 -22.89 -0.02
CA THR A 282 -38.89 -21.96 -0.45
C THR A 282 -38.65 -20.55 0.10
N LYS A 283 -39.11 -19.57 -0.69
CA LYS A 283 -39.06 -18.12 -0.41
C LYS A 283 -39.92 -17.74 0.80
N ASN A 284 -39.56 -16.58 1.38
CA ASN A 284 -40.28 -15.70 2.29
C ASN A 284 -40.02 -15.88 3.81
N SER A 285 -39.80 -14.73 4.45
CA SER A 285 -39.46 -14.42 5.83
C SER A 285 -40.16 -15.24 6.92
N ILE A 286 -39.42 -15.61 7.99
CA ILE A 286 -40.01 -16.04 9.27
C ILE A 286 -39.18 -15.50 10.45
N PHE A 287 -39.86 -14.79 11.37
CA PHE A 287 -39.42 -14.39 12.71
C PHE A 287 -39.29 -15.63 13.62
N LEU A 288 -38.26 -15.69 14.47
CA LEU A 288 -38.25 -16.62 15.61
C LEU A 288 -38.71 -15.91 16.89
N LYS A 289 -39.74 -16.50 17.53
CA LYS A 289 -40.36 -16.09 18.79
C LYS A 289 -39.41 -16.31 19.96
N SER A 290 -39.44 -15.40 20.92
CA SER A 290 -38.89 -15.61 22.25
C SER A 290 -39.72 -16.65 23.00
N THR A 291 -39.15 -17.78 23.40
CA THR A 291 -39.59 -18.53 24.59
C THR A 291 -38.47 -19.49 25.01
N ASP A 292 -38.17 -19.43 26.31
CA ASP A 292 -37.30 -20.30 27.11
C ASP A 292 -35.78 -20.34 26.86
N LEU A 293 -35.09 -19.23 27.19
CA LEU A 293 -33.63 -19.20 27.43
C LEU A 293 -33.24 -19.22 28.92
N THR A 294 -34.20 -19.24 29.84
CA THR A 294 -33.96 -19.12 31.29
C THR A 294 -33.43 -20.40 31.95
N SER A 295 -33.63 -21.56 31.33
CA SER A 295 -33.12 -22.85 31.82
C SER A 295 -31.59 -23.00 31.65
N TYR A 296 -31.01 -22.32 30.66
CA TYR A 296 -29.58 -22.36 30.31
C TYR A 296 -28.64 -21.77 31.38
N LYS A 297 -29.17 -21.07 32.39
CA LYS A 297 -28.36 -20.39 33.43
C LYS A 297 -27.78 -21.33 34.49
N LYS A 298 -28.38 -22.51 34.72
CA LYS A 298 -28.11 -23.30 35.94
C LYS A 298 -26.96 -24.30 35.75
N HIS A 299 -26.97 -25.09 34.68
CA HIS A 299 -25.94 -26.10 34.41
C HIS A 299 -24.62 -25.49 33.93
N PHE A 300 -24.63 -24.44 33.10
CA PHE A 300 -23.40 -23.78 32.64
C PHE A 300 -22.61 -23.09 33.77
N LYS A 301 -23.32 -22.63 34.81
CA LYS A 301 -22.70 -22.10 36.03
C LYS A 301 -22.05 -23.22 36.84
N GLU A 302 -22.63 -24.41 36.89
CA GLU A 302 -22.02 -25.59 37.52
C GLU A 302 -20.76 -26.06 36.79
N ILE A 303 -20.68 -25.96 35.45
CA ILE A 303 -19.46 -26.23 34.68
C ILE A 303 -18.35 -25.21 35.03
N LEU A 304 -18.71 -23.92 35.10
CA LEU A 304 -17.80 -22.84 35.51
C LEU A 304 -17.34 -23.03 36.97
N ASP A 305 -18.24 -23.42 37.88
CA ASP A 305 -17.93 -23.70 39.29
C ASP A 305 -17.14 -25.02 39.47
N VAL A 306 -17.25 -26.00 38.58
CA VAL A 306 -16.39 -27.21 38.61
C VAL A 306 -14.99 -26.90 38.05
N THR A 307 -14.89 -26.06 37.01
CA THR A 307 -13.62 -25.73 36.35
C THR A 307 -12.81 -24.67 37.12
N TYR A 308 -13.48 -23.71 37.78
CA TYR A 308 -12.85 -22.69 38.63
C TYR A 308 -12.97 -22.97 40.13
N GLY A 309 -13.93 -23.78 40.59
CA GLY A 309 -14.22 -24.01 42.01
C GLY A 309 -13.67 -25.31 42.61
N TYR A 310 -12.99 -26.17 41.84
CA TYR A 310 -12.19 -27.27 42.41
C TYR A 310 -10.89 -26.82 43.11
N GLN A 311 -10.81 -25.55 43.50
CA GLN A 311 -9.77 -25.04 44.41
C GLN A 311 -10.22 -24.94 45.88
N LEU A 312 -11.42 -25.39 46.27
CA LEU A 312 -11.76 -25.55 47.69
C LEU A 312 -12.62 -26.79 47.99
N LYS A 313 -11.95 -27.85 48.50
CA LYS A 313 -12.45 -29.04 49.22
C LYS A 313 -12.64 -30.35 48.42
N LYS A 314 -11.57 -31.15 48.30
CA LYS A 314 -11.43 -32.50 48.90
C LYS A 314 -10.06 -33.11 48.55
N LYS A 315 -9.42 -33.73 49.56
CA LYS A 315 -8.20 -34.54 49.43
C LYS A 315 -8.42 -35.69 48.44
N ILE A 316 -7.72 -35.66 47.30
CA ILE A 316 -7.35 -36.84 46.50
C ILE A 316 -5.93 -36.56 46.01
N ASP A 317 -5.00 -37.46 46.31
CA ASP A 317 -3.58 -37.35 45.95
C ASP A 317 -3.41 -37.44 44.42
N PHE A 318 -2.93 -36.36 43.80
CA PHE A 318 -2.35 -36.35 42.46
C PHE A 318 -0.95 -35.69 42.53
N PRO A 319 0.07 -36.21 41.83
CA PRO A 319 1.42 -35.65 41.86
C PRO A 319 1.49 -34.25 41.21
N GLU A 320 2.18 -33.31 41.87
CA GLU A 320 2.26 -31.87 41.52
C GLU A 320 2.70 -31.57 40.06
N GLN A 321 3.30 -32.52 39.35
CA GLN A 321 3.71 -32.36 37.95
C GLN A 321 2.55 -32.30 36.95
N GLU A 322 1.35 -32.82 37.27
CA GLU A 322 0.18 -32.73 36.38
C GLU A 322 -0.63 -31.43 36.57
N LEU A 323 -0.46 -30.74 37.70
CA LEU A 323 -1.17 -29.50 37.99
C LEU A 323 -0.62 -28.30 37.18
N THR A 324 0.68 -28.31 36.90
CA THR A 324 1.35 -27.30 36.03
C THR A 324 1.03 -27.52 34.55
N TYR A 325 0.73 -28.76 34.16
CA TYR A 325 0.24 -29.11 32.82
C TYR A 325 -1.17 -28.54 32.57
N PHE A 326 -2.00 -28.44 33.60
CA PHE A 326 -3.40 -28.00 33.52
C PHE A 326 -3.60 -26.50 33.25
N LEU A 327 -2.63 -25.65 33.62
CA LEU A 327 -2.73 -24.18 33.55
C LEU A 327 -2.17 -23.56 32.25
N ASN A 328 -1.45 -24.34 31.43
CA ASN A 328 -0.69 -23.84 30.28
C ASN A 328 -1.34 -24.11 28.90
N HIS A 329 -2.53 -24.70 28.82
CA HIS A 329 -3.13 -25.10 27.53
C HIS A 329 -4.20 -24.13 27.00
N ASN A 330 -3.94 -23.62 25.78
CA ASN A 330 -4.68 -22.53 25.13
C ASN A 330 -6.05 -22.91 24.54
N MET A 331 -6.36 -24.18 24.26
CA MET A 331 -7.59 -24.51 23.52
C MET A 331 -8.84 -24.51 24.44
N LEU A 332 -8.79 -25.06 25.65
CA LEU A 332 -9.92 -25.03 26.60
C LEU A 332 -10.33 -23.59 26.95
N LYS A 333 -9.36 -22.72 27.21
CA LYS A 333 -9.55 -21.27 27.42
C LYS A 333 -10.19 -20.58 26.21
N ASN A 334 -9.73 -20.88 25.00
CA ASN A 334 -10.27 -20.28 23.76
C ASN A 334 -11.67 -20.79 23.38
N ILE A 335 -12.01 -22.05 23.69
CA ILE A 335 -13.36 -22.61 23.49
C ILE A 335 -14.33 -21.98 24.51
N LEU A 336 -13.94 -21.88 25.78
CA LEU A 336 -14.71 -21.24 26.85
C LEU A 336 -14.94 -19.74 26.58
N GLU A 337 -13.91 -18.99 26.20
CA GLU A 337 -14.02 -17.55 25.87
C GLU A 337 -14.93 -17.29 24.65
N LYS A 338 -14.93 -18.17 23.64
CA LYS A 338 -15.80 -18.04 22.46
C LYS A 338 -17.26 -18.40 22.74
N ILE A 339 -17.53 -19.37 23.61
CA ILE A 339 -18.89 -19.69 24.06
C ILE A 339 -19.46 -18.53 24.91
N ILE A 340 -18.64 -17.91 25.76
CA ILE A 340 -18.98 -16.69 26.52
C ILE A 340 -19.25 -15.50 25.58
N SER A 341 -18.51 -15.37 24.48
CA SER A 341 -18.70 -14.32 23.47
C SER A 341 -20.04 -14.43 22.73
N VAL A 342 -20.50 -15.64 22.40
CA VAL A 342 -21.83 -15.88 21.80
C VAL A 342 -22.95 -15.58 22.80
N PHE A 343 -22.72 -15.82 24.09
CA PHE A 343 -23.69 -15.58 25.17
C PHE A 343 -23.94 -14.08 25.46
N PHE A 344 -22.92 -13.24 25.29
CA PHE A 344 -23.04 -11.78 25.44
C PHE A 344 -23.73 -11.10 24.24
N PHE A 345 -23.63 -11.68 23.04
CA PHE A 345 -24.16 -11.08 21.81
C PHE A 345 -25.70 -11.11 21.72
N LEU A 346 -26.38 -11.98 22.49
CA LEU A 346 -27.83 -12.17 22.42
C LEU A 346 -28.63 -11.50 23.56
N ASN A 347 -27.97 -10.87 24.54
CA ASN A 347 -28.61 -10.23 25.70
C ASN A 347 -28.46 -8.70 25.69
N LYS A 348 -29.34 -7.99 24.99
CA LYS A 348 -29.72 -6.60 25.34
C LYS A 348 -31.08 -6.61 26.04
N PRO A 349 -31.22 -6.06 27.26
CA PRO A 349 -32.53 -5.84 27.86
C PRO A 349 -33.29 -4.73 27.14
N LYS A 350 -34.58 -4.96 26.83
CA LYS A 350 -35.54 -3.91 26.47
C LYS A 350 -36.15 -3.35 27.76
N SER A 351 -36.10 -2.03 27.94
CA SER A 351 -36.87 -1.32 28.96
C SER A 351 -38.35 -1.26 28.57
N SER A 352 -39.22 -1.62 29.51
CA SER A 352 -40.67 -1.49 29.44
C SER A 352 -41.12 -0.19 30.14
N SER A 353 -42.08 0.52 29.56
CA SER A 353 -43.00 1.38 30.31
C SER A 353 -44.42 0.83 30.18
N GLU A 354 -45.10 0.75 31.34
CA GLU A 354 -46.47 0.30 31.51
C GLU A 354 -47.49 1.25 30.89
N LYS A 355 -48.67 0.73 30.52
CA LYS A 355 -49.94 1.21 31.10
C LYS A 355 -51.15 0.32 30.78
N ALA A 356 -52.11 0.43 31.69
CA ALA A 356 -53.24 -0.44 31.97
C ALA A 356 -54.42 -0.37 30.99
N SER A 357 -55.10 -1.53 30.88
CA SER A 357 -56.55 -1.77 30.75
C SER A 357 -57.47 -0.77 30.03
N LYS A 358 -58.23 -1.26 29.04
CA LYS A 358 -59.71 -1.26 29.08
C LYS A 358 -60.34 -2.20 28.03
N LYS A 359 -61.49 -2.74 28.43
CA LYS A 359 -62.39 -3.74 27.82
C LYS A 359 -63.19 -3.23 26.61
N GLY A 360 -63.65 -4.20 25.80
CA GLY A 360 -64.94 -4.22 25.07
C GLY A 360 -64.93 -3.44 23.76
N SER A 361 -65.53 -3.88 22.65
CA SER A 361 -66.60 -4.87 22.41
C SER A 361 -66.72 -5.12 20.89
N GLU A 362 -67.22 -6.30 20.51
CA GLU A 362 -68.25 -6.63 19.47
C GLU A 362 -68.43 -5.66 18.27
N GLU A 363 -68.76 -6.05 17.04
CA GLU A 363 -69.19 -7.27 16.36
C GLU A 363 -69.31 -6.90 14.86
N GLU A 364 -69.37 -7.92 13.98
CA GLU A 364 -70.07 -7.99 12.67
C GLU A 364 -70.01 -6.80 11.66
N GLY A 365 -69.67 -6.95 10.38
CA GLY A 365 -70.12 -7.95 9.41
C GLY A 365 -70.72 -7.24 8.17
N LYS A 366 -70.58 -7.87 6.99
CA LYS A 366 -71.19 -7.56 5.66
C LYS A 366 -70.45 -6.52 4.79
N SER A 367 -69.85 -6.94 3.67
CA SER A 367 -70.42 -7.13 2.30
C SER A 367 -70.79 -5.79 1.66
N SER A 368 -70.47 -5.47 0.40
CA SER A 368 -70.55 -6.31 -0.79
C SER A 368 -70.00 -5.59 -2.04
N THR A 369 -69.89 -6.39 -3.10
CA THR A 369 -70.16 -6.07 -4.53
C THR A 369 -69.12 -5.38 -5.42
N VAL A 370 -68.60 -6.26 -6.29
CA VAL A 370 -67.99 -6.11 -7.63
C VAL A 370 -68.89 -5.29 -8.59
N PRO A 371 -68.43 -4.88 -9.80
CA PRO A 371 -68.58 -5.79 -10.94
C PRO A 371 -67.56 -5.69 -12.11
N LEU A 372 -67.39 -6.86 -12.79
CA LEU A 372 -67.29 -7.07 -14.26
C LEU A 372 -65.99 -6.57 -14.97
N THR A 373 -65.37 -7.26 -15.95
CA THR A 373 -65.91 -8.23 -16.93
C THR A 373 -64.79 -8.93 -17.75
N THR A 374 -64.91 -10.26 -17.85
CA THR A 374 -64.88 -11.14 -19.05
C THR A 374 -63.65 -11.44 -19.93
N LYS A 375 -63.47 -12.79 -20.05
CA LYS A 375 -63.40 -13.67 -21.25
C LYS A 375 -62.02 -14.17 -21.69
N GLU A 376 -61.70 -15.44 -21.43
CA GLU A 376 -62.04 -16.69 -22.17
C GLU A 376 -61.07 -16.92 -23.34
N THR A 377 -60.19 -17.93 -23.33
CA THR A 377 -60.39 -19.37 -23.66
C THR A 377 -58.97 -19.99 -23.76
N ALA A 378 -58.65 -21.28 -23.86
CA ALA A 378 -59.14 -22.61 -23.47
C ALA A 378 -58.11 -23.62 -24.04
N SER A 379 -57.99 -24.83 -23.45
CA SER A 379 -57.35 -26.06 -24.01
C SER A 379 -55.80 -26.10 -24.05
N GLY A 380 -55.08 -27.17 -23.68
CA GLY A 380 -55.43 -28.57 -23.48
C GLY A 380 -54.29 -29.39 -22.83
N LYS A 381 -54.61 -30.64 -22.49
CA LYS A 381 -53.93 -31.55 -21.56
C LYS A 381 -52.68 -32.27 -22.13
N SER A 382 -51.68 -32.43 -21.25
CA SER A 382 -51.03 -33.68 -20.78
C SER A 382 -50.53 -34.75 -21.79
N LYS A 383 -49.20 -35.01 -21.74
CA LYS A 383 -48.50 -36.25 -21.31
C LYS A 383 -47.40 -36.81 -22.24
N THR A 384 -46.27 -37.10 -21.57
CA THR A 384 -45.23 -38.16 -21.79
C THR A 384 -44.27 -38.05 -22.98
N VAL A 385 -42.95 -38.05 -22.72
CA VAL A 385 -42.02 -39.20 -22.80
C VAL A 385 -40.56 -38.74 -22.51
N LYS A 386 -39.76 -39.73 -22.09
CA LYS A 386 -38.37 -39.84 -21.62
C LYS A 386 -37.25 -39.19 -22.48
N ILE A 387 -36.26 -38.66 -21.75
CA ILE A 387 -34.78 -38.78 -21.86
C ILE A 387 -34.16 -39.18 -23.22
N GLN A 388 -33.36 -38.27 -23.80
CA GLN A 388 -31.95 -38.53 -24.19
C GLN A 388 -31.19 -37.23 -24.53
N GLN A 389 -29.89 -37.23 -24.21
CA GLN A 389 -28.90 -36.20 -24.55
C GLN A 389 -28.69 -36.10 -26.07
N THR A 390 -28.56 -34.88 -26.63
CA THR A 390 -27.36 -34.34 -27.30
C THR A 390 -27.65 -33.03 -28.07
N SER A 391 -26.65 -32.14 -28.07
CA SER A 391 -26.27 -31.14 -29.10
C SER A 391 -27.19 -29.95 -29.48
N LYS A 392 -26.77 -28.76 -29.01
CA LYS A 392 -26.38 -27.56 -29.80
C LYS A 392 -27.30 -27.07 -30.96
N TRP A 393 -27.99 -25.92 -30.79
CA TRP A 393 -27.67 -24.59 -31.38
C TRP A 393 -28.77 -23.51 -31.19
N TYR A 394 -28.29 -22.31 -30.81
CA TYR A 394 -28.76 -20.92 -30.97
C TYR A 394 -30.18 -20.43 -30.61
N GLY A 395 -30.22 -19.40 -29.74
CA GLY A 395 -31.19 -18.30 -29.85
C GLY A 395 -31.48 -17.48 -28.58
N LYS A 396 -30.74 -16.37 -28.41
CA LYS A 396 -31.12 -15.08 -27.77
C LYS A 396 -30.95 -14.82 -26.25
N THR A 397 -30.00 -13.90 -26.04
CA THR A 397 -30.03 -12.63 -25.26
C THR A 397 -29.77 -12.63 -23.75
N SER A 398 -28.55 -12.15 -23.49
CA SER A 398 -27.88 -11.66 -22.30
C SER A 398 -28.55 -10.51 -21.54
N SER A 399 -28.46 -10.57 -20.22
CA SER A 399 -27.96 -9.46 -19.41
C SER A 399 -27.22 -10.04 -18.19
N SER A 400 -25.91 -10.21 -18.33
CA SER A 400 -24.97 -10.63 -17.29
C SER A 400 -24.56 -9.42 -16.45
N HIS A 401 -24.83 -9.46 -15.15
CA HIS A 401 -24.07 -8.68 -14.18
C HIS A 401 -22.79 -9.47 -13.86
N GLU A 402 -21.68 -8.99 -14.40
CA GLU A 402 -20.33 -9.44 -14.05
C GLU A 402 -19.87 -8.67 -12.81
N ASP A 403 -19.69 -9.39 -11.69
CA ASP A 403 -18.78 -8.99 -10.61
C ASP A 403 -17.37 -9.35 -11.06
N VAL A 404 -16.57 -8.35 -11.44
CA VAL A 404 -15.14 -8.49 -11.73
C VAL A 404 -14.34 -7.69 -10.68
N GLY A 405 -13.28 -8.34 -10.18
CA GLY A 405 -12.44 -7.89 -9.07
C GLY A 405 -11.92 -6.46 -9.16
N GLU A 406 -11.96 -5.78 -8.02
CA GLU A 406 -11.54 -4.38 -7.85
C GLU A 406 -10.01 -4.29 -7.69
N SER A 407 -9.32 -3.81 -8.73
CA SER A 407 -8.01 -3.16 -8.59
C SER A 407 -8.25 -1.65 -8.59
N SER A 408 -8.15 -1.01 -7.43
CA SER A 408 -8.33 0.44 -7.29
C SER A 408 -7.16 1.01 -6.51
N SER A 409 -6.42 1.92 -7.14
CA SER A 409 -5.34 2.74 -6.57
C SER A 409 -5.92 3.83 -5.66
N GLU A 410 -6.62 3.45 -4.59
CA GLU A 410 -7.01 4.40 -3.53
C GLU A 410 -5.79 4.58 -2.63
N THR A 411 -5.22 5.79 -2.56
CA THR A 411 -4.18 6.12 -1.58
C THR A 411 -4.82 6.17 -0.20
N GLU A 412 -4.48 5.20 0.64
CA GLU A 412 -4.81 5.22 2.06
C GLU A 412 -3.78 6.10 2.78
N GLU A 413 -4.21 6.92 3.73
CA GLU A 413 -3.27 7.60 4.64
C GLU A 413 -2.51 6.50 5.39
N ASP A 414 -1.17 6.56 5.32
CA ASP A 414 -0.20 5.52 5.68
C ASP A 414 -0.66 4.48 6.71
N GLU A 415 -0.81 3.25 6.23
CA GLU A 415 -1.08 2.07 7.06
C GLU A 415 0.22 1.61 7.75
N GLN A 416 0.59 2.25 8.85
CA GLN A 416 1.50 1.62 9.81
C GLN A 416 0.68 0.95 10.93
N PRO A 417 0.88 -0.36 11.19
CA PRO A 417 0.32 -0.98 12.37
C PRO A 417 1.05 -0.37 13.58
N VAL A 418 0.36 0.50 14.31
CA VAL A 418 0.83 1.00 15.59
C VAL A 418 0.88 -0.20 16.54
N HIS A 419 2.07 -0.79 16.70
CA HIS A 419 2.31 -1.80 17.71
C HIS A 419 2.29 -1.13 19.09
N ARG A 420 1.26 -1.45 19.87
CA ARG A 420 1.05 -1.01 21.24
C ARG A 420 2.23 -1.46 22.11
N GLN A 421 2.92 -0.51 22.74
CA GLN A 421 3.73 -0.77 23.93
C GLN A 421 2.79 -0.70 25.14
N GLU A 422 2.55 -1.82 25.81
CA GLU A 422 1.99 -1.81 27.16
C GLU A 422 3.13 -1.53 28.14
N GLY A 423 3.44 -0.25 28.33
CA GLY A 423 4.32 0.24 29.38
C GLY A 423 3.52 0.48 30.65
N GLY A 424 3.76 -0.30 31.69
CA GLY A 424 3.30 0.03 33.03
C GLY A 424 4.28 0.98 33.72
N THR A 425 3.81 2.18 34.10
CA THR A 425 4.05 2.87 35.39
C THR A 425 3.37 4.24 35.39
N ASP A 426 2.63 4.54 36.47
CA ASP A 426 1.94 5.78 36.86
C ASP A 426 1.08 6.54 35.81
N LEU A 427 -0.22 6.27 35.85
CA LEU A 427 -1.27 6.99 35.13
C LEU A 427 -1.27 8.48 35.49
N SER A 428 -1.22 9.36 34.48
CA SER A 428 -1.17 10.81 34.67
C SER A 428 -2.42 11.36 35.41
N PRO A 429 -2.32 12.49 36.11
CA PRO A 429 -3.47 13.12 36.78
C PRO A 429 -4.67 13.36 35.85
N GLU A 430 -4.40 13.66 34.57
CA GLU A 430 -5.39 13.87 33.52
C GLU A 430 -6.12 12.57 33.17
N TYR A 431 -5.42 11.43 33.14
CA TYR A 431 -6.05 10.11 32.96
C TYR A 431 -7.07 9.83 34.06
N TRP A 432 -6.71 10.06 35.32
CA TRP A 432 -7.62 9.90 36.46
C TRP A 432 -8.77 10.91 36.42
N GLY A 433 -8.51 12.13 35.97
CA GLY A 433 -9.52 13.15 35.72
C GLY A 433 -10.56 12.70 34.71
N VAL A 434 -10.11 12.21 33.54
CA VAL A 434 -10.99 11.64 32.50
C VAL A 434 -11.75 10.43 33.03
N GLN A 435 -11.10 9.51 33.75
CA GLN A 435 -11.76 8.33 34.31
C GLN A 435 -12.86 8.71 35.31
N LYS A 436 -12.61 9.70 36.17
CA LYS A 436 -13.60 10.21 37.12
C LYS A 436 -14.79 10.83 36.40
N LEU A 437 -14.55 11.68 35.41
CA LEU A 437 -15.61 12.30 34.61
C LEU A 437 -16.39 11.28 33.77
N ALA A 438 -15.72 10.26 33.23
CA ALA A 438 -16.37 9.17 32.49
C ALA A 438 -17.39 8.40 33.36
N ARG A 439 -17.15 8.27 34.66
CA ARG A 439 -18.15 7.69 35.60
C ARG A 439 -19.38 8.58 35.75
N TYR A 440 -19.19 9.90 35.83
CA TYR A 440 -20.31 10.85 35.88
C TYR A 440 -21.10 10.90 34.58
N VAL A 441 -20.44 10.77 33.42
CA VAL A 441 -21.12 10.66 32.11
C VAL A 441 -21.91 9.34 32.01
N LYS A 442 -21.44 8.24 32.62
CA LYS A 442 -22.11 6.93 32.61
C LYS A 442 -23.35 6.83 33.51
N GLY A 443 -23.38 7.57 34.63
CA GLY A 443 -24.38 7.39 35.69
C GLY A 443 -25.15 8.65 36.10
N GLY A 444 -24.85 9.80 35.50
CA GLY A 444 -25.51 11.07 35.83
C GLY A 444 -26.88 11.23 35.18
N ASP A 445 -27.71 12.10 35.76
CA ASP A 445 -28.90 12.63 35.09
C ASP A 445 -28.50 13.52 33.87
N PRO A 446 -29.43 13.92 32.99
CA PRO A 446 -29.20 14.90 31.93
C PRO A 446 -28.30 16.08 32.28
N THR A 447 -28.54 16.71 33.42
CA THR A 447 -27.85 17.93 33.84
C THR A 447 -26.43 17.61 34.30
N ALA A 448 -26.26 16.56 35.10
CA ALA A 448 -24.97 16.06 35.54
C ALA A 448 -24.11 15.54 34.38
N THR A 449 -24.72 14.90 33.40
CA THR A 449 -24.06 14.42 32.17
C THR A 449 -23.55 15.59 31.35
N VAL A 450 -24.36 16.64 31.14
CA VAL A 450 -23.93 17.84 30.42
C VAL A 450 -22.79 18.56 31.16
N ILE A 451 -22.87 18.70 32.48
CA ILE A 451 -21.79 19.30 33.29
C ILE A 451 -20.51 18.46 33.15
N ALA A 452 -20.61 17.14 33.24
CA ALA A 452 -19.45 16.25 33.10
C ALA A 452 -18.83 16.31 31.69
N LEU A 453 -19.65 16.42 30.63
CA LEU A 453 -19.17 16.61 29.25
C LEU A 453 -18.47 17.98 29.09
N CYS A 454 -19.03 19.04 29.68
CA CYS A 454 -18.37 20.35 29.69
C CYS A 454 -17.02 20.30 30.40
N SER A 455 -16.95 19.71 31.60
CA SER A 455 -15.70 19.55 32.34
C SER A 455 -14.70 18.64 31.63
N MET A 456 -15.17 17.65 30.87
CA MET A 456 -14.28 16.76 30.10
C MET A 456 -13.65 17.48 28.91
N ARG A 457 -14.34 18.45 28.31
CA ARG A 457 -13.82 19.29 27.23
C ARG A 457 -12.79 20.33 27.74
N ASP A 458 -12.86 20.71 29.01
CA ASP A 458 -11.87 21.62 29.60
C ASP A 458 -10.52 20.90 29.86
N LEU A 459 -10.47 19.57 29.71
CA LEU A 459 -9.23 18.79 29.68
C LEU A 459 -8.59 18.85 28.29
N ASN A 460 -7.28 18.65 28.22
CA ASN A 460 -6.56 18.61 26.95
C ASN A 460 -6.81 17.28 26.22
N LEU A 461 -7.89 17.23 25.43
CA LEU A 461 -8.31 16.04 24.66
C LEU A 461 -7.42 15.76 23.43
N SER A 462 -6.50 16.67 23.09
CA SER A 462 -5.48 16.43 22.06
C SER A 462 -4.37 15.49 22.53
N GLN A 463 -4.19 15.34 23.86
CA GLN A 463 -3.19 14.45 24.45
C GLN A 463 -3.59 12.98 24.29
N GLU A 464 -2.62 12.14 23.89
CA GLU A 464 -2.86 10.71 23.68
C GLU A 464 -3.29 10.00 24.97
N THR A 465 -2.79 10.43 26.14
CA THR A 465 -3.19 9.89 27.45
C THR A 465 -4.68 10.08 27.74
N CYS A 466 -5.24 11.26 27.44
CA CYS A 466 -6.67 11.55 27.57
C CYS A 466 -7.50 10.74 26.57
N GLN A 467 -7.04 10.62 25.33
CA GLN A 467 -7.69 9.85 24.26
C GLN A 467 -7.75 8.35 24.60
N LEU A 468 -6.64 7.79 25.12
CA LEU A 468 -6.56 6.44 25.63
C LEU A 468 -7.46 6.25 26.85
N ALA A 469 -7.47 7.20 27.80
CA ALA A 469 -8.39 7.15 28.94
C ALA A 469 -9.86 7.07 28.51
N ILE A 470 -10.29 7.86 27.52
CA ILE A 470 -11.67 7.80 26.98
C ILE A 470 -11.97 6.43 26.37
N LYS A 471 -11.00 5.82 25.69
CA LYS A 471 -11.14 4.49 25.09
C LYS A 471 -11.17 3.39 26.16
N ASP A 472 -10.17 3.31 27.02
CA ASP A 472 -9.96 2.24 27.99
C ASP A 472 -11.03 2.24 29.09
N THR A 473 -11.57 3.41 29.43
CA THR A 473 -12.68 3.51 30.39
C THR A 473 -14.03 3.11 29.79
N GLY A 474 -14.10 2.78 28.50
CA GLY A 474 -15.34 2.55 27.76
C GLY A 474 -16.21 3.81 27.66
N CYS A 475 -15.62 5.00 27.80
CA CYS A 475 -16.34 6.27 27.68
C CYS A 475 -16.71 6.54 26.21
N LEU A 476 -15.90 6.09 25.25
CA LEU A 476 -16.18 6.23 23.82
C LEU A 476 -17.53 5.65 23.41
N GLU A 477 -17.88 4.46 23.90
CA GLU A 477 -19.18 3.81 23.67
C GLU A 477 -20.33 4.66 24.24
N VAL A 478 -20.13 5.24 25.42
CA VAL A 478 -21.12 6.09 26.09
C VAL A 478 -21.32 7.37 25.31
N LEU A 479 -20.25 8.01 24.85
CA LEU A 479 -20.33 9.19 24.00
C LEU A 479 -21.15 8.89 22.73
N ILE A 480 -20.91 7.76 22.07
CA ILE A 480 -21.68 7.34 20.90
C ILE A 480 -23.14 7.07 21.25
N ASN A 481 -23.43 6.41 22.38
CA ASN A 481 -24.80 6.17 22.83
C ASN A 481 -25.54 7.48 23.17
N LEU A 482 -24.84 8.48 23.72
CA LEU A 482 -25.40 9.81 23.99
C LEU A 482 -25.86 10.52 22.71
N LEU A 483 -25.30 10.17 21.55
CA LEU A 483 -25.74 10.72 20.26
C LEU A 483 -27.15 10.25 19.86
N ASP A 484 -27.62 9.10 20.32
CA ASP A 484 -28.96 8.58 20.02
C ASP A 484 -30.02 9.02 21.06
N THR A 485 -29.64 9.90 21.99
CA THR A 485 -30.59 10.50 22.95
C THR A 485 -31.42 11.61 22.31
N GLU A 486 -32.57 11.96 22.93
CA GLU A 486 -33.41 13.08 22.48
C GLU A 486 -32.89 14.45 22.96
N GLU A 487 -31.90 14.47 23.86
CA GLU A 487 -31.41 15.70 24.47
C GLU A 487 -30.29 16.34 23.66
N ILE A 488 -30.62 17.43 22.96
CA ILE A 488 -29.72 18.18 22.08
C ILE A 488 -28.42 18.59 22.80
N LYS A 489 -28.49 18.94 24.09
CA LYS A 489 -27.32 19.36 24.87
C LYS A 489 -26.34 18.20 25.09
N CYS A 490 -26.83 16.99 25.38
CA CYS A 490 -26.01 15.79 25.50
C CYS A 490 -25.38 15.40 24.16
N GLN A 491 -26.18 15.41 23.08
CA GLN A 491 -25.66 15.15 21.73
C GLN A 491 -24.58 16.17 21.34
N THR A 492 -24.81 17.46 21.60
CA THR A 492 -23.85 18.54 21.32
C THR A 492 -22.56 18.38 22.13
N GLY A 493 -22.66 18.10 23.43
CA GLY A 493 -21.51 17.86 24.29
C GLY A 493 -20.69 16.66 23.84
N SER A 494 -21.37 15.56 23.50
CA SER A 494 -20.72 14.35 22.99
C SER A 494 -20.03 14.57 21.64
N LEU A 495 -20.70 15.21 20.66
CA LEU A 495 -20.09 15.50 19.36
C LEU A 495 -18.88 16.43 19.45
N LYS A 496 -18.88 17.40 20.37
CA LYS A 496 -17.72 18.27 20.59
C LYS A 496 -16.48 17.48 21.03
N ILE A 497 -16.66 16.53 21.95
CA ILE A 497 -15.58 15.65 22.41
C ILE A 497 -15.16 14.70 21.28
N LEU A 498 -16.12 14.02 20.64
CA LEU A 498 -15.87 13.09 19.54
C LEU A 498 -15.13 13.76 18.37
N LYS A 499 -15.49 15.00 18.04
CA LYS A 499 -14.80 15.78 17.01
C LYS A 499 -13.31 15.91 17.30
N GLU A 500 -12.96 16.26 18.53
CA GLU A 500 -11.57 16.53 18.93
C GLU A 500 -10.74 15.25 18.95
N ILE A 501 -11.27 14.18 19.55
CA ILE A 501 -10.56 12.89 19.66
C ILE A 501 -10.54 12.08 18.36
N SER A 502 -11.48 12.33 17.43
CA SER A 502 -11.54 11.66 16.12
C SER A 502 -10.40 12.06 15.17
N GLN A 503 -9.50 12.95 15.57
CA GLN A 503 -8.25 13.15 14.83
C GLN A 503 -7.28 11.98 15.00
N ASN A 504 -7.41 11.17 16.06
CA ASN A 504 -6.59 9.97 16.25
C ASN A 504 -7.09 8.79 15.40
N ILE A 505 -6.17 8.14 14.68
CA ILE A 505 -6.48 7.01 13.78
C ILE A 505 -7.22 5.89 14.51
N LEU A 506 -6.72 5.45 15.68
CA LEU A 506 -7.31 4.35 16.45
C LEU A 506 -8.74 4.66 16.90
N ILE A 507 -9.01 5.91 17.27
CA ILE A 507 -10.35 6.34 17.69
C ILE A 507 -11.30 6.42 16.50
N ARG A 508 -10.85 6.88 15.33
CA ARG A 508 -11.70 6.86 14.11
C ARG A 508 -12.20 5.46 13.79
N HIS A 509 -11.30 4.47 13.86
CA HIS A 509 -11.66 3.07 13.66
C HIS A 509 -12.67 2.59 14.71
N ALA A 510 -12.40 2.86 15.98
CA ALA A 510 -13.31 2.50 17.06
C ALA A 510 -14.71 3.15 16.91
N ILE A 511 -14.79 4.44 16.53
CA ILE A 511 -16.07 5.12 16.28
C ILE A 511 -16.84 4.43 15.15
N ALA A 512 -16.16 4.04 14.07
CA ALA A 512 -16.80 3.34 12.95
C ALA A 512 -17.21 1.90 13.31
N ASP A 513 -16.43 1.19 14.14
CA ASP A 513 -16.75 -0.16 14.60
C ASP A 513 -17.94 -0.18 15.58
N LEU A 514 -18.06 0.86 16.40
CA LEU A 514 -19.18 1.06 17.32
C LEU A 514 -20.45 1.62 16.64
N GLY A 515 -20.44 1.82 15.32
CA GLY A 515 -21.59 2.31 14.56
C GLY A 515 -21.89 3.82 14.74
N GLY A 516 -20.92 4.60 15.23
CA GLY A 516 -21.11 6.03 15.46
C GLY A 516 -21.42 6.82 14.20
N LEU A 517 -20.91 6.38 13.03
CA LEU A 517 -21.18 7.03 11.74
C LEU A 517 -22.65 6.96 11.33
N GLU A 518 -23.36 5.87 11.60
CA GLU A 518 -24.78 5.75 11.28
C GLU A 518 -25.61 6.77 12.06
N ILE A 519 -25.30 6.93 13.35
CA ILE A 519 -25.98 7.87 14.24
C ILE A 519 -25.67 9.31 13.83
N MET A 520 -24.42 9.63 13.52
CA MET A 520 -24.05 10.97 13.01
C MET A 520 -24.77 11.31 11.70
N VAL A 521 -24.93 10.35 10.79
CA VAL A 521 -25.71 10.54 9.54
C VAL A 521 -27.20 10.74 9.81
N LYS A 522 -27.76 10.14 10.87
CA LYS A 522 -29.14 10.40 11.32
C LYS A 522 -29.27 11.81 11.91
N ILE A 523 -28.28 12.27 12.68
CA ILE A 523 -28.25 13.62 13.27
C ILE A 523 -28.27 14.74 12.21
N LEU A 524 -27.76 14.49 11.00
CA LEU A 524 -27.83 15.47 9.90
C LEU A 524 -29.27 15.88 9.52
N ASP A 525 -30.29 15.10 9.90
CA ASP A 525 -31.71 15.44 9.71
C ASP A 525 -32.28 16.36 10.80
N SER A 526 -31.53 16.60 11.90
CA SER A 526 -31.97 17.41 13.05
C SER A 526 -32.35 18.84 12.64
N PRO A 527 -33.36 19.50 13.24
CA PRO A 527 -33.60 20.92 12.97
C PRO A 527 -32.48 21.83 13.50
N ASP A 528 -31.64 21.36 14.43
CA ASP A 528 -30.59 22.15 15.05
C ASP A 528 -29.35 22.25 14.14
N THR A 529 -29.08 23.47 13.66
CA THR A 529 -27.96 23.75 12.75
C THR A 529 -26.60 23.45 13.36
N ASP A 530 -26.40 23.78 14.65
CA ASP A 530 -25.09 23.65 15.30
C ASP A 530 -24.75 22.17 15.50
N LEU A 531 -25.77 21.36 15.80
CA LEU A 531 -25.68 19.91 15.87
C LEU A 531 -25.37 19.28 14.50
N LYS A 532 -25.99 19.76 13.41
CA LYS A 532 -25.64 19.31 12.05
C LYS A 532 -24.18 19.61 11.71
N CYS A 533 -23.70 20.82 12.03
CA CYS A 533 -22.32 21.22 11.79
C CYS A 533 -21.34 20.31 12.52
N LEU A 534 -21.56 20.08 13.82
CA LEU A 534 -20.72 19.19 14.62
C LEU A 534 -20.72 17.74 14.11
N ALA A 535 -21.89 17.23 13.69
CA ALA A 535 -21.99 15.90 13.11
C ALA A 535 -21.21 15.82 11.78
N ALA A 536 -21.35 16.83 10.90
CA ALA A 536 -20.62 16.88 9.64
C ALA A 536 -19.10 16.98 9.85
N GLU A 537 -18.62 17.83 10.77
CA GLU A 537 -17.18 17.93 11.10
C GLU A 537 -16.63 16.60 11.64
N THR A 538 -17.38 15.94 12.53
CA THR A 538 -16.96 14.65 13.09
C THR A 538 -16.94 13.57 11.99
N ILE A 539 -17.94 13.55 11.10
CA ILE A 539 -17.95 12.68 9.92
C ILE A 539 -16.72 12.96 9.04
N ALA A 540 -16.33 14.21 8.83
CA ALA A 540 -15.15 14.55 8.04
C ALA A 540 -13.86 13.92 8.61
N ASN A 541 -13.69 13.98 9.93
CA ASN A 541 -12.53 13.38 10.60
C ASN A 541 -12.54 11.84 10.51
N VAL A 542 -13.70 11.21 10.71
CA VAL A 542 -13.82 9.75 10.71
C VAL A 542 -13.80 9.16 9.28
N ALA A 543 -14.31 9.87 8.27
CA ALA A 543 -14.42 9.40 6.88
C ALA A 543 -13.10 9.42 6.07
N ARG A 544 -11.95 9.25 6.73
CA ARG A 544 -10.63 9.25 6.10
C ARG A 544 -10.15 7.87 5.59
N PHE A 545 -10.87 6.80 5.90
CA PHE A 545 -10.60 5.44 5.38
C PHE A 545 -11.80 4.81 4.65
N LYS A 546 -11.55 3.76 3.86
CA LYS A 546 -12.50 3.18 2.88
C LYS A 546 -13.82 2.71 3.51
N ARG A 547 -13.76 1.99 4.63
CA ARG A 547 -14.96 1.46 5.33
C ARG A 547 -15.85 2.59 5.86
N ALA A 548 -15.29 3.61 6.51
CA ALA A 548 -16.07 4.77 6.98
C ALA A 548 -16.78 5.50 5.83
N ARG A 549 -16.07 5.77 4.72
CA ARG A 549 -16.66 6.39 3.51
C ARG A 549 -17.82 5.56 2.93
N LYS A 550 -17.70 4.24 2.96
CA LYS A 550 -18.76 3.30 2.53
C LYS A 550 -19.97 3.38 3.46
N THR A 551 -19.76 3.39 4.77
CA THR A 551 -20.84 3.51 5.77
C THR A 551 -21.64 4.79 5.59
N VAL A 552 -20.96 5.94 5.44
CA VAL A 552 -21.63 7.24 5.21
C VAL A 552 -22.49 7.18 3.94
N ARG A 553 -22.00 6.59 2.85
CA ARG A 553 -22.77 6.43 1.61
C ARG A 553 -23.99 5.51 1.79
N GLN A 554 -23.82 4.36 2.45
CA GLN A 554 -24.89 3.36 2.59
C GLN A 554 -26.07 3.90 3.40
N HIS A 555 -25.81 4.78 4.37
CA HIS A 555 -26.84 5.41 5.20
C HIS A 555 -27.39 6.72 4.61
N GLY A 556 -27.12 7.00 3.32
CA GLY A 556 -27.63 8.19 2.63
C GLY A 556 -26.95 9.50 3.04
N GLY A 557 -25.85 9.45 3.79
CA GLY A 557 -25.16 10.64 4.30
C GLY A 557 -24.67 11.58 3.21
N ILE A 558 -24.25 11.08 2.05
CA ILE A 558 -23.79 11.93 0.93
C ILE A 558 -24.90 12.89 0.47
N LYS A 559 -26.15 12.43 0.37
CA LYS A 559 -27.26 13.29 -0.05
C LYS A 559 -27.51 14.39 0.99
N LYS A 560 -27.55 14.01 2.27
CA LYS A 560 -27.76 14.94 3.39
C LYS A 560 -26.64 15.98 3.50
N LEU A 561 -25.39 15.58 3.28
CA LEU A 561 -24.25 16.48 3.25
C LEU A 561 -24.31 17.46 2.07
N VAL A 562 -24.86 17.04 0.92
CA VAL A 562 -25.11 17.95 -0.21
C VAL A 562 -26.26 18.91 0.11
N GLU A 563 -27.31 18.46 0.78
CA GLU A 563 -28.42 19.32 1.25
C GLU A 563 -27.93 20.41 2.23
N LEU A 564 -26.85 20.17 3.00
CA LEU A 564 -26.21 21.22 3.81
C LEU A 564 -25.62 22.38 2.99
N LEU A 565 -25.27 22.15 1.72
CA LEU A 565 -24.80 23.19 0.80
C LEU A 565 -25.94 24.00 0.17
N GLU A 566 -27.19 23.54 0.29
CA GLU A 566 -28.37 24.22 -0.25
C GLU A 566 -28.81 25.42 0.60
N SER A 567 -28.24 25.62 1.79
CA SER A 567 -28.60 26.60 2.85
C SER A 567 -28.62 28.08 2.46
N ILE A 568 -28.55 28.42 1.18
CA ILE A 568 -28.66 29.79 0.67
C ILE A 568 -30.13 30.17 0.50
N SER A 569 -30.62 31.03 1.38
CA SER A 569 -31.81 31.86 1.10
C SER A 569 -31.49 32.80 -0.07
N ALA A 570 -32.42 32.93 -1.02
CA ALA A 570 -32.30 33.68 -2.27
C ALA A 570 -32.23 35.22 -2.12
N GLY A 571 -31.35 35.74 -1.25
CA GLY A 571 -31.09 37.16 -1.07
C GLY A 571 -29.61 37.41 -0.77
N SER A 572 -29.05 38.44 -1.37
CA SER A 572 -27.64 38.83 -1.54
C SER A 572 -26.75 39.02 -0.29
N SER A 573 -27.06 38.43 0.87
CA SER A 573 -26.20 38.46 2.05
C SER A 573 -25.97 37.06 2.61
N TYR A 574 -24.74 36.56 2.45
CA TYR A 574 -24.29 35.32 3.08
C TYR A 574 -24.31 35.51 4.61
N ARG A 575 -25.31 34.95 5.30
CA ARG A 575 -25.30 34.96 6.77
C ARG A 575 -24.16 34.06 7.24
N ALA A 576 -23.40 34.53 8.24
CA ALA A 576 -22.26 33.79 8.79
C ALA A 576 -22.63 32.35 9.21
N LYS A 577 -23.85 32.15 9.73
CA LYS A 577 -24.36 30.83 10.14
C LYS A 577 -24.64 29.89 8.96
N ASP A 578 -25.13 30.41 7.84
CA ASP A 578 -25.41 29.62 6.64
C ASP A 578 -24.10 29.21 5.94
N THR A 579 -23.12 30.12 5.91
CA THR A 579 -21.75 29.87 5.43
C THR A 579 -21.06 28.79 6.25
N GLU A 580 -21.18 28.83 7.58
CA GLU A 580 -20.56 27.83 8.45
C GLU A 580 -21.17 26.44 8.28
N THR A 581 -22.49 26.37 8.09
CA THR A 581 -23.20 25.12 7.80
C THR A 581 -22.72 24.49 6.49
N ALA A 582 -22.62 25.31 5.44
CA ALA A 582 -22.11 24.87 4.16
C ALA A 582 -20.63 24.47 4.22
N ARG A 583 -19.81 25.18 5.00
CA ARG A 583 -18.41 24.83 5.25
C ARG A 583 -18.28 23.43 5.86
N CYS A 584 -19.06 23.14 6.91
CA CYS A 584 -19.04 21.84 7.58
C CYS A 584 -19.49 20.71 6.63
N GLY A 585 -20.55 20.95 5.85
CA GLY A 585 -21.01 20.01 4.82
C GLY A 585 -19.94 19.75 3.76
N ALA A 586 -19.30 20.81 3.25
CA ALA A 586 -18.22 20.72 2.27
C ALA A 586 -17.00 19.95 2.80
N LEU A 587 -16.62 20.16 4.07
CA LEU A 587 -15.49 19.46 4.70
C LEU A 587 -15.73 17.94 4.79
N ALA A 588 -16.96 17.55 5.15
CA ALA A 588 -17.36 16.14 5.17
C ALA A 588 -17.39 15.54 3.76
N LEU A 589 -17.89 16.30 2.78
CA LEU A 589 -17.92 15.89 1.37
C LEU A 589 -16.52 15.71 0.80
N TRP A 590 -15.57 16.59 1.14
CA TRP A 590 -14.17 16.47 0.73
C TRP A 590 -13.60 15.13 1.19
N SER A 591 -13.70 14.81 2.48
CA SER A 591 -13.21 13.53 3.02
C SER A 591 -13.91 12.33 2.37
N CYS A 592 -15.22 12.43 2.12
CA CYS A 592 -15.99 11.40 1.43
C CYS A 592 -15.63 11.24 -0.05
N SER A 593 -15.20 12.32 -0.72
CA SER A 593 -14.95 12.38 -2.15
C SER A 593 -13.70 11.62 -2.60
N LYS A 594 -12.80 11.23 -1.68
CA LYS A 594 -11.67 10.33 -1.98
C LYS A 594 -12.12 8.99 -2.61
N SER A 595 -13.34 8.52 -2.35
CA SER A 595 -13.89 7.29 -2.96
C SER A 595 -14.63 7.54 -4.28
N THR A 596 -14.29 6.77 -5.32
CA THR A 596 -14.93 6.84 -6.65
C THR A 596 -16.44 6.65 -6.63
N LYS A 597 -16.94 5.72 -5.79
CA LYS A 597 -18.38 5.47 -5.61
C LYS A 597 -19.08 6.64 -4.91
N ASN A 598 -18.40 7.36 -4.02
CA ASN A 598 -18.93 8.55 -3.36
C ASN A 598 -18.96 9.74 -4.31
N LYS A 599 -17.94 9.94 -5.15
CA LYS A 599 -17.99 10.93 -6.25
C LYS A 599 -19.26 10.75 -7.08
N LYS A 600 -19.56 9.52 -7.54
CA LYS A 600 -20.81 9.25 -8.29
C LYS A 600 -22.07 9.60 -7.49
N ALA A 601 -22.09 9.40 -6.18
CA ALA A 601 -23.21 9.75 -5.32
C ALA A 601 -23.37 11.28 -5.15
N ILE A 602 -22.27 12.03 -4.97
CA ILE A 602 -22.26 13.50 -4.89
C ILE A 602 -22.85 14.09 -6.17
N ARG A 603 -22.44 13.58 -7.35
CA ARG A 603 -23.00 14.02 -8.63
C ARG A 603 -24.50 13.76 -8.74
N LYS A 604 -24.96 12.56 -8.38
CA LYS A 604 -26.38 12.19 -8.41
C LYS A 604 -27.23 13.03 -7.45
N ALA A 605 -26.64 13.48 -6.35
CA ALA A 605 -27.29 14.35 -5.38
C ALA A 605 -27.32 15.83 -5.81
N GLY A 606 -26.77 16.19 -6.98
CA GLY A 606 -26.76 17.59 -7.44
C GLY A 606 -25.69 18.45 -6.76
N GLY A 607 -24.61 17.84 -6.24
CA GLY A 607 -23.57 18.59 -5.53
C GLY A 607 -22.77 19.55 -6.43
N ILE A 608 -22.57 19.24 -7.72
CA ILE A 608 -21.69 20.02 -8.60
C ILE A 608 -22.18 21.48 -8.80
N PRO A 609 -23.45 21.75 -9.17
CA PRO A 609 -23.94 23.13 -9.27
C PRO A 609 -23.84 23.91 -7.95
N LEU A 610 -24.01 23.23 -6.80
CA LEU A 610 -23.90 23.86 -5.48
C LEU A 610 -22.45 24.23 -5.17
N LEU A 611 -21.49 23.35 -5.46
CA LEU A 611 -20.05 23.66 -5.37
C LEU A 611 -19.69 24.83 -6.29
N ALA A 612 -20.25 24.89 -7.51
CA ALA A 612 -20.01 25.98 -8.47
C ALA A 612 -20.46 27.33 -7.90
N ARG A 613 -21.62 27.32 -7.24
CA ARG A 613 -22.22 28.51 -6.63
C ARG A 613 -21.38 29.02 -5.46
N TRP A 614 -20.94 28.14 -4.57
CA TRP A 614 -20.11 28.50 -3.41
C TRP A 614 -18.69 28.91 -3.80
N LEU A 615 -18.17 28.45 -4.95
CA LEU A 615 -16.87 28.87 -5.47
C LEU A 615 -16.80 30.37 -5.84
N LYS A 616 -17.96 31.02 -6.04
CA LYS A 616 -18.07 32.46 -6.33
C LYS A 616 -18.01 33.34 -5.08
N CYS A 617 -18.00 32.75 -3.88
CA CYS A 617 -17.98 33.49 -2.63
C CYS A 617 -16.58 34.04 -2.32
N SER A 618 -16.51 35.14 -1.56
CA SER A 618 -15.23 35.76 -1.19
C SER A 618 -14.58 35.18 0.08
N HIS A 619 -15.26 34.28 0.80
CA HIS A 619 -14.80 33.78 2.10
C HIS A 619 -13.87 32.56 1.95
N THR A 620 -12.59 32.72 2.29
CA THR A 620 -11.57 31.66 2.16
C THR A 620 -11.93 30.36 2.91
N ASN A 621 -12.49 30.47 4.12
CA ASN A 621 -12.78 29.31 4.98
C ASN A 621 -13.73 28.29 4.35
N ILE A 622 -14.66 28.72 3.50
CA ILE A 622 -15.54 27.81 2.74
C ILE A 622 -14.92 27.37 1.41
N LEU A 623 -14.11 28.22 0.78
CA LEU A 623 -13.48 27.91 -0.49
C LEU A 623 -12.53 26.71 -0.39
N ILE A 624 -11.76 26.58 0.69
CA ILE A 624 -10.80 25.48 0.88
C ILE A 624 -11.50 24.10 0.79
N PRO A 625 -12.52 23.77 1.61
CA PRO A 625 -13.24 22.50 1.48
C PRO A 625 -13.97 22.31 0.15
N ILE A 626 -14.47 23.38 -0.46
CA ILE A 626 -15.16 23.34 -1.76
C ILE A 626 -14.17 22.95 -2.86
N VAL A 627 -13.03 23.63 -2.94
CA VAL A 627 -11.98 23.35 -3.92
C VAL A 627 -11.34 21.99 -3.65
N GLY A 628 -11.12 21.62 -2.39
CA GLY A 628 -10.65 20.28 -2.03
C GLY A 628 -11.58 19.16 -2.51
N THR A 629 -12.91 19.36 -2.38
CA THR A 629 -13.91 18.43 -2.94
C THR A 629 -13.83 18.38 -4.47
N LEU A 630 -13.68 19.54 -5.13
CA LEU A 630 -13.56 19.61 -6.59
C LEU A 630 -12.28 18.94 -7.11
N GLN A 631 -11.16 19.15 -6.43
CA GLN A 631 -9.87 18.52 -6.71
C GLN A 631 -10.00 16.99 -6.67
N GLU A 632 -10.59 16.43 -5.62
CA GLU A 632 -10.77 14.97 -5.54
C GLU A 632 -11.73 14.44 -6.61
N CYS A 633 -12.78 15.20 -6.92
CA CYS A 633 -13.73 14.82 -7.95
C CYS A 633 -13.16 14.93 -9.39
N ALA A 634 -12.22 15.85 -9.64
CA ALA A 634 -11.60 16.10 -10.94
C ALA A 634 -10.79 14.92 -11.50
N SER A 635 -10.46 13.93 -10.67
CA SER A 635 -9.85 12.67 -11.11
C SER A 635 -10.77 11.81 -11.98
N GLU A 636 -12.09 12.08 -12.02
CA GLU A 636 -13.04 11.37 -12.87
C GLU A 636 -13.36 12.20 -14.14
N PRO A 637 -13.25 11.64 -15.36
CA PRO A 637 -13.50 12.38 -16.61
C PRO A 637 -14.88 13.05 -16.67
N SER A 638 -15.90 12.34 -16.16
CA SER A 638 -17.27 12.87 -16.12
C SER A 638 -17.47 14.06 -15.19
N TYR A 639 -16.59 14.24 -14.20
CA TYR A 639 -16.58 15.40 -13.32
C TYR A 639 -15.83 16.57 -13.97
N ARG A 640 -14.72 16.31 -14.67
CA ARG A 640 -14.02 17.34 -15.44
C ARG A 640 -14.94 18.01 -16.46
N LEU A 641 -15.76 17.22 -17.16
CA LEU A 641 -16.80 17.73 -18.06
C LEU A 641 -17.77 18.66 -17.32
N ALA A 642 -18.22 18.29 -16.11
CA ALA A 642 -19.16 19.09 -15.35
C ALA A 642 -18.53 20.38 -14.79
N ILE A 643 -17.29 20.32 -14.31
CA ILE A 643 -16.49 21.48 -13.86
C ILE A 643 -16.34 22.48 -15.01
N ARG A 644 -16.11 21.96 -16.22
CA ARG A 644 -16.02 22.75 -17.46
C ARG A 644 -17.36 23.42 -17.80
N THR A 645 -18.45 22.66 -17.85
CA THR A 645 -19.77 23.19 -18.25
C THR A 645 -20.35 24.21 -17.27
N GLU A 646 -20.01 24.09 -15.99
CA GLU A 646 -20.44 25.03 -14.93
C GLU A 646 -19.55 26.29 -14.83
N GLY A 647 -18.53 26.44 -15.69
CA GLY A 647 -17.65 27.61 -15.70
C GLY A 647 -16.80 27.74 -14.44
N MET A 648 -16.48 26.64 -13.76
CA MET A 648 -15.73 26.68 -12.50
C MET A 648 -14.26 27.05 -12.70
N ILE A 649 -13.68 26.76 -13.87
CA ILE A 649 -12.26 27.00 -14.17
C ILE A 649 -11.88 28.47 -14.00
N GLU A 650 -12.73 29.41 -14.42
CA GLU A 650 -12.52 30.85 -14.22
C GLU A 650 -12.35 31.21 -12.74
N ASN A 651 -13.18 30.64 -11.87
CA ASN A 651 -13.14 30.93 -10.44
C ASN A 651 -11.94 30.26 -9.76
N LEU A 652 -11.55 29.05 -10.19
CA LEU A 652 -10.32 28.39 -9.72
C LEU A 652 -9.09 29.24 -10.06
N VAL A 653 -9.02 29.74 -11.30
CA VAL A 653 -7.92 30.61 -11.75
C VAL A 653 -7.89 31.92 -10.96
N LYS A 654 -9.04 32.56 -10.74
CA LYS A 654 -9.13 33.79 -9.94
C LYS A 654 -8.59 33.58 -8.52
N ASN A 655 -8.89 32.44 -7.90
CA ASN A 655 -8.47 32.11 -6.54
C ASN A 655 -6.97 31.75 -6.42
N LEU A 656 -6.24 31.55 -7.53
CA LEU A 656 -4.77 31.45 -7.50
C LEU A 656 -4.09 32.75 -7.07
N ASN A 657 -4.75 33.90 -7.26
CA ASN A 657 -4.26 35.21 -6.81
C ASN A 657 -4.68 35.54 -5.36
N SER A 658 -5.19 34.57 -4.60
CA SER A 658 -5.52 34.76 -3.18
C SER A 658 -4.25 34.98 -2.34
N GLU A 659 -4.37 35.59 -1.17
CA GLU A 659 -3.27 35.68 -0.18
C GLU A 659 -3.08 34.37 0.60
N HIS A 660 -4.00 33.41 0.49
CA HIS A 660 -3.98 32.17 1.28
C HIS A 660 -3.34 31.01 0.50
N GLU A 661 -2.15 30.59 0.94
CA GLU A 661 -1.38 29.51 0.31
C GLU A 661 -2.13 28.17 0.23
N GLU A 662 -2.89 27.80 1.26
CA GLU A 662 -3.68 26.56 1.27
C GLU A 662 -4.75 26.56 0.15
N LEU A 663 -5.42 27.70 -0.06
CA LEU A 663 -6.40 27.85 -1.14
C LEU A 663 -5.71 27.82 -2.51
N GLN A 664 -4.58 28.49 -2.66
CA GLN A 664 -3.78 28.46 -3.89
C GLN A 664 -3.36 27.04 -4.24
N MET A 665 -2.89 26.27 -3.25
CA MET A 665 -2.47 24.88 -3.39
C MET A 665 -3.62 24.00 -3.89
N HIS A 666 -4.80 24.08 -3.27
CA HIS A 666 -5.96 23.31 -3.71
C HIS A 666 -6.45 23.73 -5.10
N CYS A 667 -6.40 25.03 -5.43
CA CYS A 667 -6.76 25.52 -6.77
C CYS A 667 -5.79 24.98 -7.83
N ALA A 668 -4.49 25.06 -7.57
CA ALA A 668 -3.46 24.52 -8.46
C ALA A 668 -3.62 23.00 -8.63
N SER A 669 -3.85 22.25 -7.55
CA SER A 669 -4.05 20.80 -7.63
C SER A 669 -5.35 20.41 -8.35
N ALA A 670 -6.43 21.21 -8.21
CA ALA A 670 -7.65 21.03 -9.00
C ALA A 670 -7.39 21.27 -10.49
N ILE A 671 -6.62 22.31 -10.84
CA ILE A 671 -6.21 22.59 -12.23
C ILE A 671 -5.34 21.45 -12.76
N PHE A 672 -4.37 20.96 -11.99
CA PHE A 672 -3.54 19.80 -12.35
C PHE A 672 -4.37 18.59 -12.75
N LYS A 673 -5.34 18.20 -11.93
CA LYS A 673 -6.23 17.05 -12.22
C LYS A 673 -7.18 17.33 -13.39
N CYS A 674 -7.63 18.56 -13.58
CA CYS A 674 -8.53 18.94 -14.67
C CYS A 674 -7.83 19.07 -16.03
N ALA A 675 -6.56 19.52 -16.05
CA ALA A 675 -5.78 19.83 -17.25
C ALA A 675 -5.37 18.59 -18.08
N GLU A 676 -5.77 17.39 -17.67
CA GLU A 676 -5.74 16.19 -18.53
C GLU A 676 -6.57 16.40 -19.81
N ASP A 677 -7.68 17.14 -19.71
CA ASP A 677 -8.56 17.42 -20.85
C ASP A 677 -8.08 18.66 -21.62
N GLU A 678 -7.99 18.56 -22.95
CA GLU A 678 -7.48 19.61 -23.84
C GLU A 678 -8.25 20.93 -23.73
N GLU A 679 -9.58 20.86 -23.77
CA GLU A 679 -10.43 22.06 -23.66
C GLU A 679 -10.23 22.80 -22.32
N ILE A 680 -9.87 22.10 -21.23
CA ILE A 680 -9.61 22.76 -19.95
C ILE A 680 -8.28 23.50 -19.98
N ARG A 681 -7.25 22.94 -20.64
CA ARG A 681 -5.97 23.64 -20.84
C ARG A 681 -6.16 24.97 -21.57
N ASP A 682 -7.04 24.98 -22.57
CA ASP A 682 -7.40 26.20 -23.29
C ASP A 682 -8.17 27.20 -22.43
N LEU A 683 -9.10 26.72 -21.60
CA LEU A 683 -9.84 27.60 -20.67
C LEU A 683 -8.92 28.23 -19.63
N VAL A 684 -7.98 27.47 -19.06
CA VAL A 684 -6.98 28.01 -18.11
C VAL A 684 -6.17 29.14 -18.76
N ARG A 685 -5.75 28.97 -20.03
CA ARG A 685 -5.09 30.02 -20.80
C ARG A 685 -6.00 31.21 -21.08
N LYS A 686 -7.23 30.97 -21.51
CA LYS A 686 -8.22 32.02 -21.84
C LYS A 686 -8.56 32.90 -20.63
N HIS A 687 -8.57 32.32 -19.43
CA HIS A 687 -8.80 33.03 -18.17
C HIS A 687 -7.50 33.55 -17.53
N GLU A 688 -6.38 33.59 -18.27
CA GLU A 688 -5.09 34.13 -17.82
C GLU A 688 -4.47 33.39 -16.62
N GLY A 689 -4.82 32.11 -16.41
CA GLY A 689 -4.35 31.32 -15.26
C GLY A 689 -2.90 30.85 -15.34
N LEU A 690 -2.27 30.92 -16.51
CA LEU A 690 -0.86 30.51 -16.70
C LEU A 690 0.12 31.49 -16.03
N GLN A 691 -0.21 32.78 -15.99
CA GLN A 691 0.63 33.79 -15.36
C GLN A 691 0.65 33.66 -13.82
N PRO A 692 -0.49 33.57 -13.11
CA PRO A 692 -0.51 33.28 -11.67
C PRO A 692 0.26 32.02 -11.30
N LEU A 693 0.10 30.93 -12.07
CA LEU A 693 0.87 29.70 -11.84
C LEU A 693 2.37 29.94 -11.95
N SER A 694 2.81 30.76 -12.91
CA SER A 694 4.23 31.08 -13.10
C SER A 694 4.78 31.92 -11.96
N VAL A 695 4.01 32.89 -11.45
CA VAL A 695 4.40 33.73 -10.30
C VAL A 695 4.50 32.90 -9.01
N LEU A 696 3.59 31.93 -8.81
CA LEU A 696 3.61 31.07 -7.62
C LEU A 696 4.82 30.13 -7.56
N LEU A 697 5.58 29.93 -8.66
CA LEU A 697 6.82 29.16 -8.63
C LEU A 697 7.93 29.83 -7.80
N ASP A 698 7.86 31.16 -7.62
CA ASP A 698 8.87 31.89 -6.85
C ASP A 698 8.74 31.62 -5.34
N ASN A 699 7.60 31.07 -4.88
CA ASN A 699 7.39 30.69 -3.47
C ASN A 699 8.03 29.32 -3.17
N SER A 700 9.35 29.33 -2.92
CA SER A 700 10.15 28.12 -2.70
C SER A 700 10.06 27.52 -1.28
N GLU A 701 9.43 28.21 -0.32
CA GLU A 701 9.31 27.77 1.08
C GLU A 701 8.23 26.68 1.23
N ASN A 702 7.07 26.87 0.62
CA ASN A 702 5.96 25.92 0.71
C ASN A 702 6.07 24.80 -0.34
N LYS A 703 6.63 23.66 0.07
CA LYS A 703 6.88 22.50 -0.81
C LYS A 703 5.61 21.85 -1.34
N GLU A 704 4.51 21.87 -0.59
CA GLU A 704 3.24 21.27 -1.02
C GLU A 704 2.54 22.13 -2.08
N LEU A 705 2.53 23.46 -1.87
CA LEU A 705 2.07 24.43 -2.88
C LEU A 705 2.90 24.30 -4.16
N LEU A 706 4.24 24.24 -4.02
CA LEU A 706 5.14 24.11 -5.15
C LEU A 706 4.88 22.82 -5.95
N ALA A 707 4.62 21.69 -5.29
CA ALA A 707 4.26 20.44 -5.94
C ALA A 707 2.93 20.56 -6.73
N ALA A 708 1.93 21.22 -6.15
CA ALA A 708 0.65 21.45 -6.82
C ALA A 708 0.77 22.38 -8.04
N VAL A 709 1.50 23.48 -7.91
CA VAL A 709 1.72 24.48 -8.97
C VAL A 709 2.53 23.89 -10.12
N THR A 710 3.67 23.24 -9.82
CA THR A 710 4.50 22.57 -10.85
C THR A 710 3.73 21.47 -11.58
N GLY A 711 2.88 20.72 -10.86
CA GLY A 711 1.98 19.74 -11.47
C GLY A 711 1.00 20.40 -12.46
N ALA A 712 0.34 21.48 -12.04
CA ALA A 712 -0.58 22.23 -12.89
C ALA A 712 0.11 22.76 -14.16
N ILE A 713 1.32 23.32 -14.02
CA ILE A 713 2.13 23.79 -15.14
C ILE A 713 2.48 22.64 -16.08
N TRP A 714 2.92 21.49 -15.55
CA TRP A 714 3.22 20.31 -16.36
C TRP A 714 2.03 19.89 -17.22
N LYS A 715 0.84 19.72 -16.62
CA LYS A 715 -0.34 19.31 -17.40
C LYS A 715 -0.78 20.37 -18.39
N CYS A 716 -0.66 21.65 -18.04
CA CYS A 716 -0.93 22.75 -18.98
C CYS A 716 0.08 22.80 -20.14
N ALA A 717 1.34 22.43 -19.92
CA ALA A 717 2.41 22.44 -20.92
C ALA A 717 2.27 21.36 -22.01
N ILE A 718 1.34 20.42 -21.87
CA ILE A 718 1.01 19.46 -22.93
C ILE A 718 0.45 20.19 -24.18
N SER A 719 -0.19 21.35 -24.02
CA SER A 719 -0.62 22.20 -25.14
C SER A 719 0.51 23.10 -25.60
N ARG A 720 0.77 23.09 -26.92
CA ARG A 720 1.77 23.93 -27.56
C ARG A 720 1.53 25.42 -27.32
N GLU A 721 0.28 25.88 -27.43
CA GLU A 721 -0.10 27.27 -27.24
C GLU A 721 0.17 27.75 -25.81
N ASN A 722 0.01 26.87 -24.82
CA ASN A 722 0.33 27.16 -23.43
C ASN A 722 1.85 27.24 -23.20
N VAL A 723 2.63 26.37 -23.84
CA VAL A 723 4.10 26.42 -23.80
C VAL A 723 4.64 27.75 -24.32
N LEU A 724 4.07 28.27 -25.41
CA LEU A 724 4.43 29.60 -25.93
C LEU A 724 4.13 30.72 -24.92
N LYS A 725 3.03 30.62 -24.17
CA LYS A 725 2.74 31.58 -23.08
C LYS A 725 3.68 31.44 -21.89
N PHE A 726 4.01 30.22 -21.49
CA PHE A 726 5.02 29.98 -20.45
C PHE A 726 6.40 30.52 -20.83
N GLN A 727 6.72 30.54 -22.12
CA GLN A 727 7.94 31.18 -22.63
C GLN A 727 7.89 32.70 -22.44
N GLU A 728 6.78 33.37 -22.76
CA GLU A 728 6.59 34.81 -22.52
C GLU A 728 6.75 35.16 -21.02
N TYR A 729 6.30 34.27 -20.13
CA TYR A 729 6.39 34.45 -18.67
C TYR A 729 7.71 33.97 -18.05
N LYS A 730 8.68 33.52 -18.86
CA LYS A 730 9.97 32.97 -18.40
C LYS A 730 9.85 31.77 -17.45
N THR A 731 8.72 31.06 -17.48
CA THR A 731 8.45 29.91 -16.60
C THR A 731 9.50 28.81 -16.76
N VAL A 732 10.03 28.61 -17.98
CA VAL A 732 11.08 27.61 -18.25
C VAL A 732 12.38 27.91 -17.49
N GLU A 733 12.72 29.20 -17.34
CA GLU A 733 13.92 29.61 -16.59
C GLU A 733 13.73 29.28 -15.10
N THR A 734 12.57 29.60 -14.53
CA THR A 734 12.21 29.26 -13.13
C THR A 734 12.12 27.75 -12.90
N LEU A 735 11.60 26.98 -13.86
CA LEU A 735 11.58 25.51 -13.73
C LEU A 735 13.00 24.92 -13.68
N VAL A 736 13.97 25.50 -14.41
CA VAL A 736 15.36 25.06 -14.36
C VAL A 736 16.00 25.33 -13.00
N THR A 737 15.67 26.44 -12.32
CA THR A 737 16.21 26.73 -10.97
C THR A 737 15.67 25.76 -9.91
N LEU A 738 14.51 25.15 -10.14
CA LEU A 738 13.88 24.16 -9.24
C LEU A 738 14.36 22.72 -9.46
N LEU A 739 15.35 22.48 -10.34
CA LEU A 739 15.89 21.14 -10.60
C LEU A 739 16.83 20.61 -9.51
N THR A 740 17.25 21.47 -8.57
CA THR A 740 18.18 21.14 -7.49
C THR A 740 17.53 21.36 -6.12
N ASP A 741 17.88 20.51 -5.16
CA ASP A 741 17.48 20.62 -3.74
C ASP A 741 15.96 20.68 -3.50
N GLN A 742 15.18 19.91 -4.27
CA GLN A 742 13.72 19.79 -4.12
C GLN A 742 13.28 18.35 -3.81
N PRO A 743 12.11 18.16 -3.16
CA PRO A 743 11.55 16.83 -2.94
C PRO A 743 11.17 16.14 -4.26
N GLU A 744 11.16 14.80 -4.25
CA GLU A 744 10.95 13.98 -5.46
C GLU A 744 9.63 14.30 -6.19
N GLU A 745 8.54 14.59 -5.44
CA GLU A 745 7.25 14.97 -6.03
C GLU A 745 7.33 16.27 -6.85
N VAL A 746 8.08 17.26 -6.37
CA VAL A 746 8.31 18.52 -7.10
C VAL A 746 9.19 18.25 -8.32
N LEU A 747 10.30 17.52 -8.15
CA LEU A 747 11.22 17.18 -9.25
C LEU A 747 10.51 16.43 -10.37
N LYS A 748 9.63 15.48 -10.03
CA LYS A 748 8.82 14.71 -10.98
C LYS A 748 7.96 15.61 -11.84
N ASN A 749 7.31 16.60 -11.24
CA ASN A 749 6.45 17.55 -11.93
C ASN A 749 7.27 18.57 -12.74
N VAL A 750 8.35 19.10 -12.19
CA VAL A 750 9.26 20.05 -12.87
C VAL A 750 9.86 19.43 -14.12
N ILE A 751 10.43 18.22 -14.00
CA ILE A 751 11.00 17.50 -15.14
C ILE A 751 9.93 17.14 -16.16
N GLY A 752 8.74 16.73 -15.71
CA GLY A 752 7.59 16.52 -16.58
C GLY A 752 7.26 17.76 -17.41
N ALA A 753 7.14 18.92 -16.75
CA ALA A 753 6.86 20.20 -17.40
C ALA A 753 7.97 20.58 -18.40
N LEU A 754 9.24 20.45 -18.01
CA LEU A 754 10.38 20.73 -18.89
C LEU A 754 10.39 19.80 -20.11
N GLY A 755 10.06 18.51 -19.95
CA GLY A 755 9.99 17.57 -21.06
C GLY A 755 8.94 17.94 -22.11
N GLU A 756 7.79 18.47 -21.70
CA GLU A 756 6.76 19.01 -22.61
C GLU A 756 7.20 20.34 -23.22
N CYS A 757 7.75 21.26 -22.42
CA CYS A 757 8.25 22.55 -22.90
C CYS A 757 9.39 22.41 -23.92
N CYS A 758 10.27 21.42 -23.75
CA CYS A 758 11.38 21.13 -24.66
C CYS A 758 10.95 20.50 -25.99
N GLN A 759 9.67 20.19 -26.20
CA GLN A 759 9.20 19.85 -27.55
C GLN A 759 9.37 21.04 -28.50
N GLU A 760 9.26 22.28 -28.01
CA GLU A 760 9.54 23.49 -28.77
C GLU A 760 11.04 23.79 -28.82
N GLN A 761 11.54 24.11 -30.02
CA GLN A 761 12.98 24.32 -30.27
C GLN A 761 13.58 25.46 -29.43
N GLU A 762 12.87 26.57 -29.27
CA GLU A 762 13.41 27.74 -28.55
C GLU A 762 13.66 27.43 -27.06
N ASN A 763 12.76 26.67 -26.44
CA ASN A 763 12.89 26.25 -25.04
C ASN A 763 14.08 25.32 -24.80
N ARG A 764 14.45 24.48 -25.79
CA ARG A 764 15.68 23.67 -25.71
C ARG A 764 16.92 24.55 -25.58
N GLY A 765 16.95 25.67 -26.31
CA GLY A 765 18.00 26.68 -26.22
C GLY A 765 18.00 27.39 -24.86
N THR A 766 16.83 27.73 -24.34
CA THR A 766 16.68 28.35 -23.00
C THR A 766 17.17 27.42 -21.89
N VAL A 767 16.74 26.16 -21.86
CA VAL A 767 17.20 25.16 -20.86
C VAL A 767 18.73 25.00 -20.91
N ARG A 768 19.32 24.99 -22.12
CA ARG A 768 20.79 24.98 -22.29
C ARG A 768 21.44 26.23 -21.68
N ARG A 769 20.96 27.44 -22.03
CA ARG A 769 21.53 28.71 -21.55
C ARG A 769 21.45 28.84 -20.03
N CYS A 770 20.39 28.33 -19.41
CA CYS A 770 20.21 28.30 -17.96
C CYS A 770 21.00 27.18 -17.25
N GLY A 771 21.77 26.36 -17.98
CA GLY A 771 22.55 25.27 -17.41
C GLY A 771 21.73 24.05 -16.95
N GLY A 772 20.47 23.92 -17.39
CA GLY A 772 19.55 22.88 -16.92
C GLY A 772 19.86 21.46 -17.40
N ILE A 773 20.65 21.29 -18.48
CA ILE A 773 20.96 19.96 -19.04
C ILE A 773 21.72 19.09 -18.02
N ALA A 774 22.68 19.66 -17.29
CA ALA A 774 23.49 18.90 -16.34
C ALA A 774 22.66 18.36 -15.14
N PRO A 775 21.81 19.16 -14.48
CA PRO A 775 20.85 18.65 -13.49
C PRO A 775 19.91 17.57 -14.04
N ILE A 776 19.37 17.75 -15.26
CA ILE A 776 18.48 16.76 -15.88
C ILE A 776 19.21 15.42 -16.08
N VAL A 777 20.44 15.44 -16.62
CA VAL A 777 21.23 14.21 -16.82
C VAL A 777 21.62 13.57 -15.48
N LYS A 778 21.94 14.36 -14.45
CA LYS A 778 22.23 13.85 -13.10
C LYS A 778 21.05 13.05 -12.53
N LEU A 779 19.81 13.47 -12.80
CA LEU A 779 18.60 12.77 -12.34
C LEU A 779 18.38 11.40 -13.00
N LEU A 780 19.10 11.04 -14.07
CA LEU A 780 19.07 9.67 -14.62
C LEU A 780 19.62 8.61 -13.64
N THR A 781 20.31 9.04 -12.58
CA THR A 781 20.86 8.16 -11.54
C THR A 781 19.92 7.92 -10.36
N THR A 782 18.73 8.52 -10.35
CA THR A 782 17.74 8.33 -9.28
C THR A 782 17.13 6.92 -9.29
N THR A 783 16.45 6.55 -8.21
CA THR A 783 15.78 5.25 -8.04
C THR A 783 14.26 5.32 -8.21
N ASP A 784 13.66 6.52 -8.13
CA ASP A 784 12.23 6.69 -8.37
C ASP A 784 11.88 6.43 -9.85
N ARG A 785 11.04 5.42 -10.06
CA ARG A 785 10.59 4.95 -11.37
C ARG A 785 9.76 6.01 -12.10
N ALA A 786 8.88 6.72 -11.40
CA ALA A 786 7.99 7.71 -12.01
C ALA A 786 8.80 8.94 -12.46
N LEU A 787 9.71 9.41 -11.59
CA LEU A 787 10.66 10.45 -11.94
C LEU A 787 11.55 10.03 -13.12
N LEU A 788 12.14 8.83 -13.10
CA LEU A 788 12.99 8.33 -14.20
C LEU A 788 12.29 8.34 -15.56
N VAL A 789 11.01 7.95 -15.62
CA VAL A 789 10.23 8.00 -16.88
C VAL A 789 10.15 9.42 -17.42
N ASN A 790 9.91 10.42 -16.55
CA ASN A 790 9.86 11.81 -16.95
C ASN A 790 11.25 12.34 -17.33
N VAL A 791 12.31 11.96 -16.60
CA VAL A 791 13.69 12.36 -16.90
C VAL A 791 14.10 11.82 -18.27
N ASN A 792 13.83 10.55 -18.57
CA ASN A 792 14.12 9.98 -19.89
C ASN A 792 13.46 10.77 -21.02
N LYS A 793 12.18 11.13 -20.86
CA LYS A 793 11.45 11.94 -21.84
C LYS A 793 12.06 13.33 -22.00
N ALA A 794 12.42 13.99 -20.91
CA ALA A 794 13.05 15.31 -20.94
C ALA A 794 14.43 15.28 -21.59
N VAL A 795 15.27 14.29 -21.28
CA VAL A 795 16.58 14.09 -21.93
C VAL A 795 16.39 13.86 -23.43
N GLY A 796 15.44 13.00 -23.82
CA GLY A 796 15.12 12.76 -25.23
C GLY A 796 14.65 14.02 -25.97
N ALA A 797 13.80 14.83 -25.34
CA ALA A 797 13.34 16.10 -25.90
C ALA A 797 14.50 17.10 -26.07
N CYS A 798 15.38 17.20 -25.07
CA CYS A 798 16.59 18.02 -25.14
C CYS A 798 17.55 17.55 -26.25
N ALA A 799 17.71 16.23 -26.42
CA ALA A 799 18.60 15.61 -27.42
C ALA A 799 18.14 15.81 -28.87
N MET A 800 16.94 16.34 -29.11
CA MET A 800 16.50 16.71 -30.45
C MET A 800 17.30 17.89 -31.02
N GLU A 801 17.94 18.72 -30.16
CA GLU A 801 18.84 19.79 -30.59
C GLU A 801 20.30 19.30 -30.60
N PRO A 802 21.04 19.42 -31.72
CA PRO A 802 22.42 18.92 -31.82
C PRO A 802 23.38 19.45 -30.75
N GLU A 803 23.32 20.75 -30.38
CA GLU A 803 24.25 21.26 -29.36
C GLU A 803 23.89 20.79 -27.95
N ASN A 804 22.62 20.55 -27.66
CA ASN A 804 22.22 19.93 -26.40
C ASN A 804 22.69 18.48 -26.35
N MET A 805 22.61 17.77 -27.48
CA MET A 805 23.08 16.40 -27.59
C MET A 805 24.59 16.28 -27.31
N MET A 806 25.41 17.22 -27.81
CA MET A 806 26.84 17.27 -27.47
C MET A 806 27.09 17.38 -25.95
N ILE A 807 26.28 18.19 -25.25
CA ILE A 807 26.39 18.34 -23.80
C ILE A 807 25.95 17.05 -23.11
N ILE A 808 24.83 16.45 -23.53
CA ILE A 808 24.32 15.18 -22.99
C ILE A 808 25.37 14.06 -23.13
N ASP A 809 26.02 13.96 -24.29
CA ASP A 809 27.09 12.99 -24.53
C ASP A 809 28.29 13.23 -23.62
N SER A 810 28.74 14.49 -23.50
CA SER A 810 29.86 14.86 -22.61
C SER A 810 29.61 14.58 -21.12
N LEU A 811 28.33 14.45 -20.73
CA LEU A 811 27.88 14.14 -19.37
C LEU A 811 27.54 12.64 -19.18
N ASP A 812 27.96 11.77 -20.09
CA ASP A 812 27.65 10.33 -20.08
C ASP A 812 26.14 10.00 -20.16
N GLY A 813 25.30 10.95 -20.58
CA GLY A 813 23.84 10.79 -20.57
C GLY A 813 23.34 9.61 -21.41
N VAL A 814 23.95 9.37 -22.57
CA VAL A 814 23.61 8.22 -23.44
C VAL A 814 23.96 6.89 -22.76
N ARG A 815 25.12 6.83 -22.09
CA ARG A 815 25.57 5.66 -21.33
C ARG A 815 24.62 5.35 -20.18
N LEU A 816 24.17 6.39 -19.46
CA LEU A 816 23.18 6.27 -18.39
C LEU A 816 21.83 5.78 -18.92
N LEU A 817 21.31 6.33 -20.03
CA LEU A 817 20.10 5.83 -20.69
C LEU A 817 20.22 4.35 -21.07
N TRP A 818 21.39 3.93 -21.57
CA TRP A 818 21.64 2.51 -21.88
C TRP A 818 21.63 1.61 -20.64
N SER A 819 22.10 2.12 -19.50
CA SER A 819 22.05 1.39 -18.23
C SER A 819 20.60 1.19 -17.76
N LEU A 820 19.71 2.16 -18.00
CA LEU A 820 18.29 2.10 -17.64
C LEU A 820 17.50 1.07 -18.46
N LEU A 821 18.00 0.64 -19.62
CA LEU A 821 17.43 -0.50 -20.37
C LEU A 821 17.46 -1.81 -19.57
N LYS A 822 18.36 -1.93 -18.58
CA LYS A 822 18.44 -3.10 -17.68
C LYS A 822 17.45 -3.03 -16.51
N ASN A 823 16.71 -1.93 -16.35
CA ASN A 823 15.77 -1.74 -15.25
C ASN A 823 14.60 -2.75 -15.36
N PRO A 824 14.12 -3.35 -14.25
CA PRO A 824 13.01 -4.30 -14.30
C PRO A 824 11.65 -3.67 -14.65
N ASN A 825 11.52 -2.34 -14.56
CA ASN A 825 10.27 -1.65 -14.86
C ASN A 825 10.12 -1.39 -16.38
N PRO A 826 9.04 -1.86 -17.03
CA PRO A 826 8.83 -1.72 -18.47
C PRO A 826 8.65 -0.26 -18.92
N ASP A 827 8.03 0.61 -18.12
CA ASP A 827 7.85 2.03 -18.46
C ASP A 827 9.20 2.76 -18.50
N VAL A 828 10.10 2.43 -17.58
CA VAL A 828 11.48 2.95 -17.56
C VAL A 828 12.25 2.44 -18.78
N GLN A 829 12.14 1.16 -19.11
CA GLN A 829 12.77 0.59 -20.31
C GLN A 829 12.26 1.24 -21.60
N ALA A 830 10.94 1.38 -21.73
CA ALA A 830 10.30 1.96 -22.91
C ALA A 830 10.67 3.45 -23.08
N SER A 831 10.66 4.22 -21.98
CA SER A 831 11.04 5.63 -22.01
C SER A 831 12.54 5.83 -22.28
N ALA A 832 13.42 5.00 -21.71
CA ALA A 832 14.85 5.06 -21.98
C ALA A 832 15.16 4.70 -23.44
N ALA A 833 14.57 3.62 -23.97
CA ALA A 833 14.71 3.23 -25.37
C ALA A 833 14.20 4.32 -26.32
N TRP A 834 13.09 4.98 -25.97
CA TRP A 834 12.56 6.10 -26.76
C TRP A 834 13.50 7.31 -26.75
N ALA A 835 14.09 7.64 -25.59
CA ALA A 835 15.03 8.74 -25.43
C ALA A 835 16.32 8.53 -26.22
N LEU A 836 16.74 7.28 -26.43
CA LEU A 836 17.91 6.96 -27.26
C LEU A 836 17.72 7.34 -28.74
N CYS A 837 16.49 7.35 -29.26
CA CYS A 837 16.22 7.68 -30.67
C CYS A 837 16.79 9.05 -31.08
N PRO A 838 16.40 10.18 -30.45
CA PRO A 838 16.97 11.49 -30.77
C PRO A 838 18.46 11.58 -30.41
N CYS A 839 18.91 10.88 -29.37
CA CYS A 839 20.34 10.86 -29.02
C CYS A 839 21.20 10.27 -30.14
N ILE A 840 20.77 9.16 -30.72
CA ILE A 840 21.48 8.47 -31.80
C ILE A 840 21.35 9.26 -33.12
N GLN A 841 20.19 9.84 -33.38
CA GLN A 841 19.94 10.60 -34.60
C GLN A 841 20.79 11.88 -34.70
N ASN A 842 21.03 12.56 -33.58
CA ASN A 842 21.74 13.85 -33.54
C ASN A 842 23.17 13.77 -33.02
N ALA A 843 23.67 12.58 -32.64
CA ALA A 843 25.07 12.40 -32.26
C ALA A 843 26.00 12.48 -33.48
N LYS A 844 27.15 13.16 -33.34
CA LYS A 844 28.12 13.38 -34.42
C LYS A 844 28.73 12.06 -34.94
N ASN A 845 29.05 11.13 -34.04
CA ASN A 845 29.63 9.82 -34.34
C ASN A 845 28.76 8.70 -33.75
N SER A 846 27.48 8.67 -34.12
CA SER A 846 26.48 7.79 -33.50
C SER A 846 26.82 6.30 -33.61
N GLY A 847 27.42 5.88 -34.74
CA GLY A 847 27.91 4.51 -34.95
C GLY A 847 28.93 4.06 -33.90
N GLU A 848 30.03 4.80 -33.78
CA GLU A 848 31.11 4.54 -32.81
C GLU A 848 30.62 4.65 -31.36
N MET A 849 29.80 5.66 -31.07
CA MET A 849 29.20 5.86 -29.74
C MET A 849 28.42 4.62 -29.29
N VAL A 850 27.53 4.08 -30.14
CA VAL A 850 26.75 2.88 -29.80
C VAL A 850 27.65 1.66 -29.62
N ARG A 851 28.68 1.49 -30.46
CA ARG A 851 29.65 0.38 -30.34
C ARG A 851 30.54 0.47 -29.11
N SER A 852 30.77 1.66 -28.57
CA SER A 852 31.55 1.86 -27.34
C SER A 852 30.90 1.19 -26.12
N PHE A 853 29.58 0.95 -26.16
CA PHE A 853 28.84 0.28 -25.10
C PHE A 853 28.95 -1.24 -25.24
N VAL A 854 29.92 -1.84 -24.55
CA VAL A 854 30.14 -3.30 -24.54
C VAL A 854 28.87 -4.04 -24.13
N GLY A 855 28.38 -4.95 -24.98
CA GLY A 855 27.14 -5.69 -24.79
C GLY A 855 25.86 -4.86 -24.97
N GLY A 856 25.97 -3.60 -25.38
CA GLY A 856 24.84 -2.69 -25.54
C GLY A 856 23.89 -3.09 -26.67
N LEU A 857 24.46 -3.47 -27.83
CA LEU A 857 23.71 -3.97 -28.98
C LEU A 857 23.04 -5.33 -28.68
N GLU A 858 23.72 -6.21 -27.94
CA GLU A 858 23.11 -7.47 -27.48
C GLU A 858 21.90 -7.19 -26.56
N LEU A 859 22.04 -6.26 -25.62
CA LEU A 859 20.97 -5.89 -24.69
C LEU A 859 19.72 -5.39 -25.42
N ILE A 860 19.88 -4.46 -26.37
CA ILE A 860 18.72 -3.89 -27.08
C ILE A 860 18.02 -4.94 -27.97
N VAL A 861 18.79 -5.83 -28.60
CA VAL A 861 18.23 -6.96 -29.37
C VAL A 861 17.50 -7.94 -28.43
N ASN A 862 18.05 -8.23 -27.24
CA ASN A 862 17.41 -9.10 -26.26
C ASN A 862 16.08 -8.53 -25.73
N LEU A 863 15.90 -7.21 -25.67
CA LEU A 863 14.64 -6.58 -25.27
C LEU A 863 13.48 -6.84 -26.25
N LEU A 864 13.75 -7.28 -27.50
CA LEU A 864 12.72 -7.79 -28.42
C LEU A 864 12.04 -9.08 -27.93
N LYS A 865 12.50 -9.66 -26.82
CA LYS A 865 11.84 -10.78 -26.11
C LYS A 865 10.84 -10.30 -25.04
N SER A 866 10.71 -9.01 -24.81
CA SER A 866 9.74 -8.46 -23.84
C SER A 866 8.29 -8.83 -24.22
N LYS A 867 7.45 -8.94 -23.19
CA LYS A 867 6.00 -9.09 -23.34
C LYS A 867 5.27 -7.75 -23.41
N ASP A 868 5.95 -6.68 -23.03
CA ASP A 868 5.37 -5.34 -22.98
C ASP A 868 5.37 -4.68 -24.36
N GLN A 869 4.19 -4.21 -24.78
CA GLN A 869 3.96 -3.68 -26.11
C GLN A 869 4.60 -2.31 -26.33
N GLU A 870 4.73 -1.48 -25.30
CA GLU A 870 5.37 -0.16 -25.37
C GLU A 870 6.90 -0.32 -25.38
N VAL A 871 7.47 -1.24 -24.58
CA VAL A 871 8.90 -1.60 -24.64
C VAL A 871 9.28 -2.06 -26.04
N LEU A 872 8.52 -2.99 -26.63
CA LEU A 872 8.78 -3.48 -27.98
C LEU A 872 8.70 -2.35 -29.02
N THR A 873 7.77 -1.41 -28.85
CA THR A 873 7.60 -0.27 -29.76
C THR A 873 8.81 0.66 -29.72
N SER A 874 9.23 1.07 -28.52
CA SER A 874 10.39 1.94 -28.32
C SER A 874 11.70 1.28 -28.74
N VAL A 875 11.87 -0.02 -28.44
CA VAL A 875 13.05 -0.79 -28.84
C VAL A 875 13.13 -0.91 -30.37
N CYS A 876 12.01 -1.16 -31.06
CA CYS A 876 12.00 -1.16 -32.53
C CYS A 876 12.37 0.22 -33.09
N ALA A 877 11.88 1.31 -32.48
CA ALA A 877 12.23 2.68 -32.89
C ALA A 877 13.74 2.97 -32.71
N ALA A 878 14.32 2.51 -31.59
CA ALA A 878 15.74 2.64 -31.33
C ALA A 878 16.57 1.81 -32.32
N ILE A 879 16.21 0.54 -32.55
CA ILE A 879 16.88 -0.34 -33.53
C ILE A 879 16.81 0.27 -34.94
N ALA A 880 15.67 0.86 -35.33
CA ALA A 880 15.55 1.53 -36.62
C ALA A 880 16.56 2.68 -36.78
N ASN A 881 16.91 3.40 -35.71
CA ASN A 881 17.93 4.45 -35.77
C ASN A 881 19.35 3.88 -35.71
N ILE A 882 19.60 2.85 -34.89
CA ILE A 882 20.90 2.18 -34.79
C ILE A 882 21.30 1.50 -36.10
N ALA A 883 20.33 0.86 -36.77
CA ALA A 883 20.52 0.10 -38.01
C ALA A 883 20.88 0.95 -39.24
N LYS A 884 20.90 2.28 -39.11
CA LYS A 884 21.39 3.18 -40.17
C LYS A 884 22.92 3.09 -40.34
N ASP A 885 23.63 2.64 -39.32
CA ASP A 885 25.07 2.38 -39.36
C ASP A 885 25.33 0.90 -39.71
N GLU A 886 26.15 0.66 -40.73
CA GLU A 886 26.39 -0.69 -41.27
C GLU A 886 27.12 -1.60 -40.26
N GLU A 887 28.09 -1.07 -39.51
CA GLU A 887 28.84 -1.84 -38.51
C GLU A 887 27.95 -2.25 -37.33
N ASN A 888 27.11 -1.34 -36.85
CA ASN A 888 26.10 -1.66 -35.84
C ASN A 888 25.12 -2.73 -36.32
N LEU A 889 24.68 -2.62 -37.58
CA LEU A 889 23.76 -3.57 -38.17
C LEU A 889 24.37 -4.96 -38.31
N ALA A 890 25.66 -5.05 -38.64
CA ALA A 890 26.41 -6.31 -38.64
C ALA A 890 26.34 -7.01 -37.28
N VAL A 891 26.70 -6.28 -36.21
CA VAL A 891 26.71 -6.81 -34.83
C VAL A 891 25.30 -7.20 -34.37
N MET A 892 24.27 -6.40 -34.67
CA MET A 892 22.89 -6.76 -34.34
C MET A 892 22.41 -8.01 -35.10
N THR A 893 22.89 -8.20 -36.34
CA THR A 893 22.60 -9.40 -37.14
C THR A 893 23.19 -10.64 -36.49
N ASP A 894 24.42 -10.58 -36.02
CA ASP A 894 25.09 -11.68 -35.30
C ASP A 894 24.36 -12.03 -33.99
N HIS A 895 23.76 -11.04 -33.31
CA HIS A 895 22.91 -11.25 -32.13
C HIS A 895 21.47 -11.72 -32.45
N GLY A 896 21.13 -11.94 -33.72
CA GLY A 896 19.84 -12.51 -34.12
C GLY A 896 18.68 -11.52 -34.15
N VAL A 897 18.92 -10.26 -34.55
CA VAL A 897 17.85 -9.25 -34.70
C VAL A 897 16.77 -9.68 -35.70
N VAL A 898 17.14 -10.35 -36.81
CA VAL A 898 16.22 -10.78 -37.88
C VAL A 898 15.11 -11.72 -37.38
N PRO A 899 15.42 -12.90 -36.77
CA PRO A 899 14.37 -13.79 -36.28
C PRO A 899 13.52 -13.17 -35.17
N LEU A 900 14.10 -12.29 -34.34
CA LEU A 900 13.37 -11.62 -33.26
C LEU A 900 12.37 -10.59 -33.80
N LEU A 901 12.75 -9.74 -34.76
CA LEU A 901 11.84 -8.81 -35.41
C LEU A 901 10.76 -9.56 -36.21
N SER A 902 11.13 -10.64 -36.91
CA SER A 902 10.20 -11.47 -37.69
C SER A 902 9.09 -12.07 -36.82
N ARG A 903 9.43 -12.53 -35.62
CA ARG A 903 8.46 -13.06 -34.65
C ARG A 903 7.41 -12.01 -34.23
N LEU A 904 7.78 -10.74 -34.19
CA LEU A 904 6.89 -9.63 -33.81
C LEU A 904 5.98 -9.17 -34.96
N ALA A 905 6.21 -9.63 -36.20
CA ALA A 905 5.50 -9.16 -37.39
C ALA A 905 3.98 -9.46 -37.40
N ASN A 906 3.50 -10.39 -36.55
CA ASN A 906 2.08 -10.66 -36.38
C ASN A 906 1.44 -9.84 -35.25
N THR A 907 1.74 -8.54 -35.15
CA THR A 907 1.11 -7.65 -34.16
C THR A 907 -0.15 -6.95 -34.67
N ASN A 908 -1.01 -6.54 -33.74
CA ASN A 908 -2.21 -5.74 -33.98
C ASN A 908 -2.05 -4.24 -33.63
N SER A 909 -0.96 -3.86 -32.95
CA SER A 909 -0.72 -2.47 -32.54
C SER A 909 -0.15 -1.64 -33.68
N ASN A 910 -0.87 -0.63 -34.17
CA ASN A 910 -0.39 0.23 -35.26
C ASN A 910 0.92 0.98 -34.90
N LYS A 911 1.10 1.38 -33.63
CA LYS A 911 2.34 2.00 -33.17
C LYS A 911 3.54 1.07 -33.36
N LEU A 912 3.40 -0.19 -32.94
CA LEU A 912 4.46 -1.19 -33.14
C LEU A 912 4.63 -1.50 -34.63
N ARG A 913 3.55 -1.62 -35.40
CA ARG A 913 3.63 -1.87 -36.85
C ARG A 913 4.51 -0.85 -37.56
N ARG A 914 4.34 0.44 -37.23
CA ARG A 914 5.16 1.53 -37.78
C ARG A 914 6.65 1.29 -37.52
N HIS A 915 7.03 1.22 -36.25
CA HIS A 915 8.44 1.13 -35.86
C HIS A 915 9.09 -0.21 -36.20
N LEU A 916 8.32 -1.30 -36.15
CA LEU A 916 8.77 -2.62 -36.57
C LEU A 916 9.05 -2.66 -38.07
N ALA A 917 8.16 -2.10 -38.89
CA ALA A 917 8.39 -2.03 -40.33
C ALA A 917 9.62 -1.16 -40.65
N GLU A 918 9.78 -0.02 -39.98
CA GLU A 918 10.96 0.84 -40.14
C GLU A 918 12.26 0.13 -39.73
N ALA A 919 12.26 -0.60 -38.62
CA ALA A 919 13.40 -1.41 -38.19
C ALA A 919 13.75 -2.50 -39.21
N ILE A 920 12.74 -3.21 -39.74
CA ILE A 920 12.95 -4.23 -40.78
C ILE A 920 13.51 -3.60 -42.05
N ALA A 921 12.99 -2.43 -42.47
CA ALA A 921 13.46 -1.73 -43.67
C ALA A 921 14.97 -1.45 -43.60
N HIS A 922 15.45 -0.86 -42.50
CA HIS A 922 16.88 -0.58 -42.34
C HIS A 922 17.70 -1.87 -42.14
N CYS A 923 17.18 -2.87 -41.43
CA CYS A 923 17.90 -4.13 -41.25
C CYS A 923 18.09 -4.94 -42.55
N CYS A 924 17.24 -4.74 -43.57
CA CYS A 924 17.35 -5.41 -44.87
C CYS A 924 18.54 -4.94 -45.72
N MET A 925 19.15 -3.81 -45.36
CA MET A 925 20.27 -3.22 -46.11
C MET A 925 21.59 -3.98 -45.91
N TRP A 926 21.65 -4.92 -44.96
CA TRP A 926 22.87 -5.68 -44.65
C TRP A 926 22.84 -7.15 -45.11
N GLY A 927 23.94 -7.57 -45.76
CA GLY A 927 24.25 -8.97 -46.04
C GLY A 927 23.08 -9.78 -46.62
N SER A 928 22.81 -10.93 -46.02
CA SER A 928 21.70 -11.84 -46.38
C SER A 928 20.42 -11.57 -45.60
N ASN A 929 20.31 -10.47 -44.83
CA ASN A 929 19.16 -10.23 -43.95
C ASN A 929 17.83 -10.22 -44.70
N ARG A 930 17.79 -9.65 -45.91
CA ARG A 930 16.59 -9.66 -46.76
C ARG A 930 16.09 -11.07 -47.06
N VAL A 931 17.00 -12.01 -47.31
CA VAL A 931 16.68 -13.42 -47.56
C VAL A 931 16.20 -14.07 -46.27
N ALA A 932 16.92 -13.84 -45.18
CA ALA A 932 16.58 -14.37 -43.86
C ALA A 932 15.19 -13.89 -43.38
N PHE A 933 14.81 -12.63 -43.61
CA PHE A 933 13.45 -12.13 -43.33
C PHE A 933 12.36 -12.83 -44.17
N GLY A 934 12.70 -13.25 -45.39
CA GLY A 934 11.85 -14.11 -46.23
C GLY A 934 11.67 -15.49 -45.63
N GLU A 935 12.77 -16.14 -45.27
CA GLU A 935 12.80 -17.49 -44.68
C GLU A 935 12.09 -17.56 -43.32
N THR A 936 12.18 -16.50 -42.51
CA THR A 936 11.46 -16.36 -41.22
C THR A 936 9.99 -15.96 -41.39
N LYS A 937 9.49 -15.86 -42.62
CA LYS A 937 8.09 -15.57 -42.98
C LYS A 937 7.58 -14.20 -42.48
N ALA A 938 8.45 -13.20 -42.39
CA ALA A 938 8.07 -11.83 -41.99
C ALA A 938 7.29 -11.07 -43.08
N VAL A 939 7.48 -11.44 -44.35
CA VAL A 939 6.95 -10.72 -45.53
C VAL A 939 5.42 -10.72 -45.58
N ALA A 940 4.76 -11.87 -45.40
CA ALA A 940 3.30 -11.97 -45.51
C ALA A 940 2.55 -11.13 -44.44
N PRO A 941 2.97 -11.14 -43.16
CA PRO A 941 2.42 -10.21 -42.16
C PRO A 941 2.59 -8.73 -42.52
N LEU A 942 3.74 -8.33 -43.08
CA LEU A 942 3.97 -6.95 -43.51
C LEU A 942 3.02 -6.52 -44.64
N VAL A 943 2.73 -7.38 -45.61
CA VAL A 943 1.72 -7.07 -46.64
C VAL A 943 0.34 -6.79 -46.03
N ARG A 944 0.01 -7.43 -44.89
CA ARG A 944 -1.24 -7.15 -44.17
C ARG A 944 -1.24 -5.78 -43.48
N TYR A 945 -0.09 -5.20 -43.15
CA TYR A 945 -0.01 -3.87 -42.56
C TYR A 945 -0.48 -2.77 -43.51
N LEU A 946 -0.36 -2.98 -44.83
CA LEU A 946 -0.89 -2.08 -45.86
C LEU A 946 -2.43 -1.97 -45.88
N LYS A 947 -3.13 -2.83 -45.11
CA LYS A 947 -4.59 -2.75 -44.91
C LYS A 947 -4.96 -1.89 -43.69
N ALA A 948 -3.98 -1.35 -42.97
CA ALA A 948 -4.24 -0.43 -41.86
C ALA A 948 -4.88 0.87 -42.38
N LYS A 949 -5.38 1.70 -41.46
CA LYS A 949 -5.89 3.04 -41.78
C LYS A 949 -4.86 4.15 -41.57
N ASP A 950 -3.69 3.80 -41.03
CA ASP A 950 -2.69 4.76 -40.56
C ASP A 950 -1.66 5.05 -41.68
N PRO A 951 -1.56 6.29 -42.18
CA PRO A 951 -0.60 6.67 -43.23
C PRO A 951 0.86 6.42 -42.83
N LEU A 952 1.20 6.58 -41.56
CA LEU A 952 2.57 6.39 -41.07
C LEU A 952 2.96 4.90 -41.12
N VAL A 953 2.00 4.02 -40.84
CA VAL A 953 2.19 2.57 -41.01
C VAL A 953 2.35 2.24 -42.49
N HIS A 954 1.58 2.86 -43.39
CA HIS A 954 1.74 2.64 -44.84
C HIS A 954 3.13 3.03 -45.33
N ARG A 955 3.60 4.22 -44.97
CA ARG A 955 4.95 4.69 -45.31
C ARG A 955 6.03 3.70 -44.87
N ALA A 956 6.07 3.39 -43.57
CA ALA A 956 7.08 2.49 -43.03
C ALA A 956 6.99 1.07 -43.63
N THR A 957 5.78 0.56 -43.83
CA THR A 957 5.55 -0.76 -44.44
C THR A 957 5.97 -0.80 -45.91
N ALA A 958 5.63 0.24 -46.68
CA ALA A 958 6.03 0.32 -48.09
C ALA A 958 7.55 0.40 -48.23
N GLN A 959 8.24 1.15 -47.36
CA GLN A 959 9.70 1.18 -47.30
C GLN A 959 10.29 -0.20 -46.99
N ALA A 960 9.73 -0.92 -46.01
CA ALA A 960 10.17 -2.28 -45.69
C ALA A 960 9.98 -3.25 -46.85
N LEU A 961 8.80 -3.22 -47.50
CA LEU A 961 8.49 -4.08 -48.65
C LEU A 961 9.35 -3.73 -49.87
N TYR A 962 9.68 -2.46 -50.07
CA TYR A 962 10.62 -2.05 -51.11
C TYR A 962 11.99 -2.70 -50.89
N GLN A 963 12.56 -2.56 -49.70
CA GLN A 963 13.87 -3.17 -49.36
C GLN A 963 13.85 -4.70 -49.45
N LEU A 964 12.76 -5.34 -49.00
CA LEU A 964 12.59 -6.78 -49.09
C LEU A 964 12.42 -7.28 -50.54
N SER A 965 11.84 -6.46 -51.42
CA SER A 965 11.55 -6.82 -52.83
C SER A 965 12.79 -6.87 -53.72
N GLU A 966 13.97 -6.49 -53.23
CA GLU A 966 15.21 -6.73 -53.96
C GLU A 966 15.54 -8.23 -54.05
N ASP A 967 15.00 -9.05 -53.14
CA ASP A 967 15.11 -10.49 -53.21
C ASP A 967 13.96 -11.13 -54.03
N PRO A 968 14.27 -11.99 -55.02
CA PRO A 968 13.26 -12.64 -55.85
C PRO A 968 12.24 -13.51 -55.09
N ASN A 969 12.65 -14.25 -54.05
CA ASN A 969 11.74 -15.13 -53.30
C ASN A 969 10.73 -14.32 -52.48
N ASN A 970 11.18 -13.19 -51.94
CA ASN A 970 10.32 -12.23 -51.28
C ASN A 970 9.28 -11.64 -52.24
N CYS A 971 9.66 -11.25 -53.47
CA CYS A 971 8.70 -10.78 -54.48
C CYS A 971 7.58 -11.79 -54.76
N ILE A 972 7.90 -13.08 -54.87
CA ILE A 972 6.91 -14.15 -55.07
C ILE A 972 5.93 -14.16 -53.90
N THR A 973 6.45 -14.20 -52.68
CA THR A 973 5.65 -14.21 -51.45
C THR A 973 4.75 -12.97 -51.35
N MET A 974 5.26 -11.79 -51.69
CA MET A 974 4.47 -10.55 -51.68
C MET A 974 3.36 -10.58 -52.73
N ASN A 975 3.63 -11.09 -53.93
CA ASN A 975 2.65 -11.20 -55.02
C ASN A 975 1.53 -12.18 -54.67
N GLU A 976 1.86 -13.33 -54.08
CA GLU A 976 0.87 -14.31 -53.58
C GLU A 976 -0.08 -13.71 -52.53
N ASN A 977 0.42 -12.76 -51.73
CA ASN A 977 -0.38 -12.04 -50.73
C ASN A 977 -1.12 -10.81 -51.29
N GLY A 978 -1.07 -10.57 -52.61
CA GLY A 978 -1.83 -9.53 -53.28
C GLY A 978 -1.29 -8.10 -53.06
N VAL A 979 0.01 -7.95 -52.81
CA VAL A 979 0.64 -6.65 -52.50
C VAL A 979 0.41 -5.60 -53.61
N VAL A 980 0.40 -6.04 -54.88
CA VAL A 980 0.41 -5.13 -56.05
C VAL A 980 -0.84 -4.25 -56.07
N LYS A 981 -2.02 -4.81 -55.79
CA LYS A 981 -3.27 -4.05 -55.74
C LYS A 981 -3.26 -2.99 -54.63
N LEU A 982 -2.66 -3.31 -53.48
CA LEU A 982 -2.57 -2.39 -52.34
C LEU A 982 -1.59 -1.26 -52.63
N LEU A 983 -0.40 -1.57 -53.17
CA LEU A 983 0.61 -0.58 -53.51
C LEU A 983 0.19 0.32 -54.69
N LEU A 984 -0.55 -0.19 -55.69
CA LEU A 984 -1.05 0.63 -56.79
C LEU A 984 -1.94 1.78 -56.31
N ALA A 985 -2.75 1.55 -55.29
CA ALA A 985 -3.53 2.62 -54.66
C ALA A 985 -2.64 3.65 -53.95
N MET A 986 -1.49 3.22 -53.40
CA MET A 986 -0.55 4.08 -52.67
C MET A 986 0.39 4.87 -53.57
N VAL A 987 0.59 4.47 -54.84
CA VAL A 987 1.32 5.28 -55.83
C VAL A 987 0.61 6.61 -56.11
N GLY A 988 -0.71 6.68 -55.91
CA GLY A 988 -1.48 7.93 -55.98
C GLY A 988 -1.50 8.75 -54.68
N SER A 989 -0.69 8.38 -53.67
CA SER A 989 -0.61 9.11 -52.40
C SER A 989 0.04 10.48 -52.57
N THR A 990 -0.28 11.41 -51.67
CA THR A 990 0.36 12.73 -51.56
C THR A 990 1.66 12.71 -50.75
N ASP A 991 2.02 11.56 -50.16
CA ASP A 991 3.30 11.37 -49.46
C ASP A 991 4.34 10.81 -50.44
N ASP A 992 5.31 11.66 -50.82
CA ASP A 992 6.37 11.34 -51.78
C ASP A 992 7.16 10.09 -51.38
N THR A 993 7.44 9.92 -50.10
CA THR A 993 8.24 8.78 -49.61
C THR A 993 7.47 7.46 -49.70
N LEU A 994 6.16 7.50 -49.45
CA LEU A 994 5.27 6.37 -49.65
C LEU A 994 5.13 6.07 -51.15
N GLN A 995 4.99 7.10 -51.98
CA GLN A 995 4.88 6.96 -53.44
C GLN A 995 6.12 6.29 -54.02
N GLU A 996 7.32 6.79 -53.68
CA GLU A 996 8.59 6.27 -54.16
C GLU A 996 8.79 4.81 -53.73
N ALA A 997 8.56 4.49 -52.45
CA ALA A 997 8.70 3.13 -51.95
C ALA A 997 7.68 2.17 -52.60
N ALA A 998 6.43 2.60 -52.77
CA ALA A 998 5.39 1.80 -53.44
C ALA A 998 5.72 1.54 -54.91
N ALA A 999 6.14 2.58 -55.64
CA ALA A 999 6.54 2.47 -57.04
C ALA A 999 7.79 1.60 -57.21
N GLY A 1000 8.79 1.77 -56.34
CA GLY A 1000 10.01 0.98 -56.32
C GLY A 1000 9.73 -0.51 -56.09
N CYS A 1001 8.88 -0.83 -55.11
CA CYS A 1001 8.49 -2.21 -54.82
C CYS A 1001 7.75 -2.86 -56.00
N ILE A 1002 6.80 -2.14 -56.62
CA ILE A 1002 6.10 -2.62 -57.83
C ILE A 1002 7.07 -2.82 -59.00
N ALA A 1003 8.03 -1.92 -59.18
CA ALA A 1003 9.04 -2.02 -60.24
C ALA A 1003 9.89 -3.29 -60.08
N ASN A 1004 10.32 -3.62 -58.86
CA ASN A 1004 11.07 -4.85 -58.58
C ASN A 1004 10.26 -6.10 -58.89
N ILE A 1005 8.99 -6.15 -58.45
CA ILE A 1005 8.08 -7.26 -58.76
C ILE A 1005 7.89 -7.41 -60.27
N ARG A 1006 7.72 -6.31 -61.01
CA ARG A 1006 7.53 -6.35 -62.48
C ARG A 1006 8.82 -6.78 -63.19
N ARG A 1007 10.00 -6.35 -62.74
CA ARG A 1007 11.29 -6.79 -63.31
C ARG A 1007 11.45 -8.31 -63.17
N LEU A 1008 11.10 -8.88 -62.02
CA LEU A 1008 11.13 -10.33 -61.81
C LEU A 1008 10.16 -11.07 -62.74
N ALA A 1009 8.93 -10.56 -62.88
CA ALA A 1009 7.94 -11.13 -63.79
C ALA A 1009 8.44 -11.11 -65.25
N LEU A 1010 9.01 -9.99 -65.70
CA LEU A 1010 9.59 -9.84 -67.05
C LEU A 1010 10.79 -10.78 -67.27
N ALA A 1011 11.67 -10.93 -66.28
CA ALA A 1011 12.79 -11.87 -66.36
C ALA A 1011 12.30 -13.32 -66.50
N THR A 1012 11.22 -13.67 -65.78
CA THR A 1012 10.59 -15.00 -65.86
C THR A 1012 9.90 -15.24 -67.21
N GLU A 1013 9.21 -14.23 -67.75
CA GLU A 1013 8.61 -14.29 -69.09
C GLU A 1013 9.69 -14.47 -70.17
N LYS A 1014 10.78 -13.70 -70.10
CA LYS A 1014 11.92 -13.85 -71.01
C LYS A 1014 12.58 -15.22 -70.93
N ALA A 1015 12.72 -15.80 -69.74
CA ALA A 1015 13.29 -17.13 -69.56
C ALA A 1015 12.36 -18.27 -70.03
N LYS A 1016 11.04 -18.02 -70.14
CA LYS A 1016 10.05 -19.00 -70.61
C LYS A 1016 9.83 -18.99 -72.13
N TYR A 1017 10.03 -17.84 -72.78
CA TYR A 1017 9.67 -17.64 -74.19
C TYR A 1017 10.83 -17.14 -75.06
N GLY A 1018 11.98 -16.78 -74.48
CA GLY A 1018 13.25 -16.55 -75.17
C GLY A 1018 14.17 -17.74 -75.00
#